data_AF-A0A961TG85-F1
#
_entry.id   AF-A0A961TG85-F1
#
_cell.length_a   1.000
_cell.length_b   1.000
_cell.length_c   1.000
_cell.angle_alpha   90.00
_cell.angle_beta   90.00
_cell.angle_gamma   90.00
#
_symmetry.space_group_name_H-M   'P 1'
#
loop_
_entity.id
_entity.type
_entity.pdbx_description
1 polymer ?
#
loop_
_entity_poly.entity_id
_entity_poly.type
_entity_poly.pdbx_seq_one_letter_code
_entity_poly.pdbx_strand_id
1 'polypeptide(L)'
;MTETDMFLNHSQIIPARLSEITRAAEAAARAIPPAFPLAATVAVNPFLGQAGEDLATASARLERVAGIRATQSATDHAAAIACGRISDGDLAEALDASASPLKPASVKALKEMLAAADPEPLQLPTIAELAAQATGTDWPSIIERTIGLWASGHFDRGQALWMPAPGLDAYRAWRGWATHDLTPEIAGLAGFCAHVSAAPDTAERAILRAADAIGLQGSAAETAFHRLYMDLGGWSQHARWLLWQAELNGGKDHTLAGLLAIRLVWEEALLSHVQGIAPAWAETLAAHARPVAPNAHQIALAICQDAADRAHQRQLFAALDGAAGSDSDTARPRPFLQAAFCIDVRSEVFRRALEGMDASIETFGFAGFFGLPVSHTAQGSDVAEAHLPVLLKPAVRSTSHASAACEHHVRIAARSTRAWGRFRQAAVSSFAFVEAAGPFYAVKLVRDAFGLGSSAATVAPAPRFEPALAADQKAELAAAVLNAMSLAKGHGHYVLLLGHGGHVTNNPHESAYHCGACGGHDGEVSARLLARLLNDPETRAGLAARGIMIPRDTMFVAGLHDTTTDSISLFEDDLPSRNHGDLGKIADWLDAAGTVARAERARRLPGATPQSVAQRALNWAETRPEWGLAGCSAFIAAPRSATAGKDLGGRAFLHSYDWRADKGFATLELILTAPVVVASWISLQYY
;
A
#
# COMPACT_ATOMS: atom_id res chain seq x y z
N MET A 1 39.82 47.29 -16.00
CA MET A 1 38.54 48.03 -16.06
C MET A 1 37.69 47.28 -17.06
N THR A 2 36.75 46.44 -16.64
CA THR A 2 35.52 46.86 -15.94
C THR A 2 35.22 46.02 -14.71
N GLU A 3 34.93 46.72 -13.62
CA GLU A 3 34.43 46.21 -12.34
C GLU A 3 32.99 45.72 -12.50
N THR A 4 32.75 44.41 -12.60
CA THR A 4 31.43 43.83 -12.31
C THR A 4 31.55 42.35 -11.98
N ASP A 5 32.30 42.01 -10.92
CA ASP A 5 32.33 40.63 -10.41
C ASP A 5 32.61 40.58 -8.89
N MET A 6 31.83 41.35 -8.14
CA MET A 6 31.93 41.40 -6.67
C MET A 6 30.57 41.53 -5.98
N PHE A 7 29.58 40.78 -6.46
CA PHE A 7 28.41 40.45 -5.66
C PHE A 7 28.39 38.94 -5.44
N LEU A 8 29.08 38.50 -4.38
CA LEU A 8 28.75 37.25 -3.71
C LEU A 8 27.26 37.30 -3.37
N ASN A 9 26.49 36.51 -4.11
CA ASN A 9 25.07 36.27 -3.92
C ASN A 9 24.81 36.03 -2.41
N HIS A 10 24.18 36.99 -1.73
CA HIS A 10 23.88 36.91 -0.28
C HIS A 10 22.85 35.82 0.07
N SER A 11 22.53 34.94 -0.88
CA SER A 11 21.61 33.79 -0.74
C SER A 11 22.28 32.52 -0.20
N GLN A 12 23.56 32.56 0.19
CA GLN A 12 24.30 31.38 0.68
C GLN A 12 24.93 31.53 2.08
N ILE A 13 24.32 32.35 2.95
CA ILE A 13 24.59 32.25 4.40
C ILE A 13 23.26 32.01 5.09
N ILE A 14 22.80 30.77 5.03
CA ILE A 14 21.75 30.28 5.93
C ILE A 14 22.39 30.20 7.33
N PRO A 15 21.88 30.91 8.35
CA PRO A 15 22.40 30.79 9.71
C PRO A 15 22.47 29.32 10.14
N ALA A 16 23.54 28.89 10.81
CA ALA A 16 23.73 27.47 11.20
C ALA A 16 22.49 26.89 11.91
N ARG A 17 21.86 27.69 12.79
CA ARG A 17 20.62 27.34 13.49
C ARG A 17 19.42 27.08 12.55
N LEU A 18 19.27 27.90 11.51
CA LEU A 18 18.24 27.72 10.47
C LEU A 18 18.47 26.38 9.75
N SER A 19 19.73 26.09 9.39
CA SER A 19 20.07 24.83 8.74
C SER A 19 19.81 23.60 9.62
N GLU A 20 20.03 23.69 10.93
CA GLU A 20 19.80 22.59 11.86
C GLU A 20 18.32 22.25 12.04
N ILE A 21 17.47 23.25 12.28
CA ILE A 21 16.02 23.06 12.46
C ILE A 21 15.37 22.55 11.18
N THR A 22 15.72 23.11 10.02
CA THR A 22 15.19 22.63 8.75
C THR A 22 15.59 21.18 8.49
N ARG A 23 16.85 20.80 8.74
CA ARG A 23 17.30 19.41 8.61
C ARG A 23 16.58 18.47 9.57
N ALA A 24 16.33 18.89 10.81
CA ALA A 24 15.57 18.10 11.78
C ALA A 24 14.11 17.91 11.36
N ALA A 25 13.47 18.96 10.83
CA ALA A 25 12.11 18.87 10.30
C ALA A 25 12.03 17.94 9.08
N GLU A 26 13.00 18.00 8.17
CA GLU A 26 13.09 17.09 7.03
C GLU A 26 13.34 15.63 7.45
N ALA A 27 14.23 15.41 8.44
CA ALA A 27 14.48 14.07 8.98
C ALA A 27 13.22 13.49 9.64
N ALA A 28 12.51 14.29 10.45
CA ALA A 28 11.24 13.90 11.06
C ALA A 28 10.15 13.61 10.01
N ALA A 29 10.06 14.44 8.97
CA ALA A 29 9.15 14.23 7.85
C ALA A 29 9.44 12.91 7.10
N ARG A 30 10.72 12.57 6.91
CA ARG A 30 11.14 11.31 6.26
C ARG A 30 10.96 10.08 7.16
N ALA A 31 10.86 10.27 8.47
CA ALA A 31 10.55 9.21 9.43
C ALA A 31 9.09 8.72 9.35
N ILE A 32 8.20 9.51 8.74
CA ILE A 32 6.80 9.14 8.47
C ILE A 32 6.71 8.30 7.18
N PRO A 33 6.00 7.16 7.19
CA PRO A 33 5.69 6.42 5.96
C PRO A 33 4.56 7.10 5.15
N PRO A 34 4.57 7.03 3.81
CA PRO A 34 3.47 7.55 2.99
C PRO A 34 2.19 6.70 3.13
N ALA A 35 1.02 7.34 3.10
CA ALA A 35 -0.27 6.68 2.95
C ALA A 35 -0.92 7.05 1.62
N PHE A 36 -1.11 6.04 0.77
CA PHE A 36 -1.73 6.18 -0.55
C PHE A 36 -3.24 6.46 -0.42
N PRO A 37 -3.84 7.18 -1.39
CA PRO A 37 -5.24 7.56 -1.33
C PRO A 37 -6.17 6.35 -1.47
N LEU A 38 -7.37 6.45 -0.90
CA LEU A 38 -8.39 5.39 -0.93
C LEU A 38 -8.77 4.88 -2.32
N ALA A 39 -8.65 5.72 -3.35
CA ALA A 39 -8.92 5.34 -4.74
C ALA A 39 -7.87 4.37 -5.33
N ALA A 40 -6.66 4.34 -4.76
CA ALA A 40 -5.52 3.54 -5.22
C ALA A 40 -4.64 3.20 -4.01
N THR A 41 -5.21 2.49 -3.04
CA THR A 41 -4.53 2.16 -1.78
C THR A 41 -3.46 1.12 -2.06
N VAL A 42 -2.25 1.39 -1.56
CA VAL A 42 -1.12 0.47 -1.64
C VAL A 42 -0.57 0.27 -0.24
N ALA A 43 -0.27 -0.97 0.10
CA ALA A 43 0.41 -1.32 1.34
C ALA A 43 1.79 -0.68 1.39
N VAL A 44 2.18 -0.15 2.55
CA VAL A 44 3.48 0.46 2.77
C VAL A 44 4.06 -0.09 4.04
N ASN A 45 5.38 -0.34 4.05
CA ASN A 45 6.10 -0.67 5.27
C ASN A 45 5.92 0.46 6.31
N PRO A 46 5.27 0.22 7.46
CA PRO A 46 5.08 1.24 8.50
C PRO A 46 6.42 1.72 9.08
N PHE A 47 7.47 0.92 8.98
CA PHE A 47 8.84 1.22 9.42
C PHE A 47 9.72 1.79 8.30
N LEU A 48 9.15 2.23 7.17
CA LEU A 48 9.93 2.74 6.03
C LEU A 48 10.87 3.89 6.44
N GLY A 49 10.42 4.76 7.34
CA GLY A 49 11.22 5.86 7.88
C GLY A 49 12.34 5.43 8.83
N GLN A 50 12.34 4.16 9.26
CA GLN A 50 13.32 3.55 10.16
C GLN A 50 14.08 2.40 9.47
N ALA A 51 14.00 2.28 8.13
CA ALA A 51 14.61 1.17 7.39
C ALA A 51 16.16 1.09 7.53
N GLY A 52 16.81 2.15 8.03
CA GLY A 52 18.24 2.17 8.36
C GLY A 52 18.57 1.81 9.82
N GLU A 53 17.58 1.49 10.65
CA GLU A 53 17.72 1.17 12.07
C GLU A 53 17.50 -0.33 12.31
N ASP A 54 18.14 -0.89 13.33
CA ASP A 54 17.75 -2.22 13.82
C ASP A 54 16.39 -2.18 14.54
N LEU A 55 15.72 -3.34 14.64
CA LEU A 55 14.36 -3.45 15.18
C LEU A 55 14.23 -2.89 16.61
N ALA A 56 15.25 -3.05 17.44
CA ALA A 56 15.20 -2.57 18.82
C ALA A 56 15.35 -1.04 18.87
N THR A 57 16.23 -0.46 18.06
CA THR A 57 16.40 1.00 17.92
C THR A 57 15.15 1.65 17.36
N ALA A 58 14.54 1.05 16.32
CA ALA A 58 13.26 1.48 15.79
C ALA A 58 12.15 1.41 16.85
N SER A 59 12.12 0.34 17.67
CA SER A 59 11.20 0.22 18.81
C SER A 59 11.39 1.35 19.82
N ALA A 60 12.63 1.65 20.20
CA ALA A 60 12.94 2.73 21.13
C ALA A 60 12.53 4.11 20.59
N ARG A 61 12.69 4.32 19.28
CA ARG A 61 12.22 5.53 18.60
C ARG A 61 10.70 5.63 18.66
N LEU A 62 9.99 4.59 18.25
CA LEU A 62 8.52 4.57 18.15
C LEU A 62 7.84 4.64 19.52
N GLU A 63 8.42 4.02 20.55
CA GLU A 63 7.98 4.21 21.92
C GLU A 63 8.06 5.69 22.31
N ARG A 64 9.20 6.34 22.05
CA ARG A 64 9.41 7.76 22.37
C ARG A 64 8.42 8.71 21.69
N VAL A 65 8.10 8.47 20.42
CA VAL A 65 7.34 9.42 19.58
C VAL A 65 5.87 9.06 19.38
N ALA A 66 5.46 7.84 19.75
CA ALA A 66 4.10 7.36 19.51
C ALA A 66 3.58 6.43 20.61
N GLY A 67 4.42 6.00 21.56
CA GLY A 67 3.97 5.11 22.62
C GLY A 67 3.55 3.75 22.08
N ILE A 68 4.24 3.26 21.03
CA ILE A 68 3.97 1.96 20.42
C ILE A 68 5.23 1.07 20.44
N ARG A 69 5.02 -0.25 20.50
CA ARG A 69 6.08 -1.26 20.34
C ARG A 69 6.13 -1.72 18.88
N ALA A 70 7.32 -2.04 18.36
CA ALA A 70 7.47 -2.67 17.05
C ALA A 70 7.53 -4.22 17.11
N THR A 71 7.23 -4.81 18.27
CA THR A 71 7.25 -6.27 18.50
C THR A 71 6.00 -6.68 19.29
N GLN A 72 5.71 -7.98 19.30
CA GLN A 72 4.68 -8.52 20.19
C GLN A 72 5.08 -8.37 21.67
N SER A 73 4.10 -8.50 22.57
CA SER A 73 4.36 -8.39 24.00
C SER A 73 5.24 -9.54 24.51
N ALA A 74 5.87 -9.35 25.67
CA ALA A 74 6.60 -10.42 26.34
C ALA A 74 5.69 -11.63 26.62
N THR A 75 4.41 -11.37 26.92
CA THR A 75 3.39 -12.40 27.17
C THR A 75 3.13 -13.24 25.92
N ASP A 76 3.02 -12.61 24.74
CA ASP A 76 2.78 -13.31 23.48
C ASP A 76 3.96 -14.20 23.09
N HIS A 77 5.19 -13.69 23.23
CA HIS A 77 6.39 -14.49 23.01
C HIS A 77 6.50 -15.64 24.00
N ALA A 78 6.23 -15.40 25.30
CA ALA A 78 6.21 -16.46 26.31
C ALA A 78 5.18 -17.55 25.98
N ALA A 79 3.99 -17.16 25.49
CA ALA A 79 2.97 -18.11 25.04
C ALA A 79 3.42 -18.91 23.80
N ALA A 80 4.09 -18.25 22.84
CA ALA A 80 4.63 -18.91 21.65
C ALA A 80 5.74 -19.92 21.99
N ILE A 81 6.57 -19.61 22.99
CA ILE A 81 7.59 -20.54 23.53
C ILE A 81 6.91 -21.70 24.27
N ALA A 82 5.94 -21.41 25.14
CA ALA A 82 5.26 -22.43 25.95
C ALA A 82 4.49 -23.45 25.09
N CYS A 83 3.89 -23.02 23.98
CA CYS A 83 3.21 -23.92 23.04
C CYS A 83 4.16 -24.59 22.03
N GLY A 84 5.48 -24.37 22.13
CA GLY A 84 6.49 -24.97 21.27
C GLY A 84 6.55 -24.42 19.85
N ARG A 85 5.85 -23.31 19.57
CA ARG A 85 5.92 -22.62 18.28
C ARG A 85 7.33 -22.04 18.07
N ILE A 86 7.92 -21.50 19.14
CA ILE A 86 9.32 -21.07 19.20
C ILE A 86 10.07 -22.09 20.08
N SER A 87 11.14 -22.68 19.56
CA SER A 87 11.96 -23.65 20.30
C SER A 87 13.17 -22.99 20.97
N ASP A 88 13.79 -23.70 21.92
CA ASP A 88 15.04 -23.25 22.56
C ASP A 88 16.21 -23.13 21.57
N GLY A 89 16.20 -23.91 20.50
CA GLY A 89 17.16 -23.77 19.40
C GLY A 89 16.98 -22.46 18.65
N ASP A 90 15.73 -22.12 18.31
CA ASP A 90 15.40 -20.86 17.63
C ASP A 90 15.82 -19.65 18.51
N LEU A 91 15.59 -19.72 19.83
CA LEU A 91 16.02 -18.70 20.79
C LEU A 91 17.54 -18.59 20.91
N ALA A 92 18.26 -19.72 20.94
CA ALA A 92 19.71 -19.74 21.05
C ALA A 92 20.37 -19.10 19.82
N GLU A 93 19.91 -19.46 18.62
CA GLU A 93 20.43 -18.89 17.38
C GLU A 93 20.18 -17.38 17.29
N ALA A 94 18.98 -16.91 17.66
CA ALA A 94 18.66 -15.49 17.68
C ALA A 94 19.50 -14.72 18.72
N LEU A 95 19.73 -15.32 19.89
CA LEU A 95 20.58 -14.74 20.94
C LEU A 95 22.04 -14.63 20.49
N ASP A 96 22.55 -15.64 19.80
CA ASP A 96 23.90 -15.65 19.24
C ASP A 96 24.07 -14.62 18.13
N ALA A 97 23.06 -14.46 17.26
CA ALA A 97 23.05 -13.48 16.18
C ALA A 97 23.00 -12.02 16.68
N SER A 98 22.46 -11.77 17.87
CA SER A 98 22.41 -10.42 18.44
C SER A 98 23.79 -9.88 18.79
N ALA A 99 24.13 -8.72 18.24
CA ALA A 99 25.38 -8.00 18.52
C ALA A 99 25.27 -7.02 19.71
N SER A 100 24.08 -6.86 20.29
CA SER A 100 23.85 -5.85 21.34
C SER A 100 24.59 -6.21 22.63
N PRO A 101 25.29 -5.25 23.27
CA PRO A 101 25.92 -5.47 24.57
C PRO A 101 24.90 -5.64 25.71
N LEU A 102 23.63 -5.27 25.48
CA LEU A 102 22.54 -5.41 26.44
C LEU A 102 21.78 -6.74 26.29
N LYS A 103 22.23 -7.65 25.40
CA LYS A 103 21.55 -8.93 25.22
C LYS A 103 21.62 -9.80 26.47
N PRO A 104 20.61 -10.64 26.75
CA PRO A 104 20.64 -11.55 27.89
C PRO A 104 21.82 -12.53 27.81
N ALA A 105 22.34 -12.96 28.97
CA ALA A 105 23.50 -13.84 29.02
C ALA A 105 23.22 -15.29 28.57
N SER A 106 21.95 -15.70 28.51
CA SER A 106 21.54 -17.05 28.11
C SER A 106 20.06 -17.09 27.72
N VAL A 107 19.63 -18.17 27.05
CA VAL A 107 18.21 -18.44 26.76
C VAL A 107 17.38 -18.48 28.05
N LYS A 108 17.94 -18.99 29.15
CA LYS A 108 17.26 -18.98 30.46
C LYS A 108 17.01 -17.56 30.95
N ALA A 109 18.03 -16.70 30.91
CA ALA A 109 17.90 -15.29 31.30
C ALA A 109 16.90 -14.54 30.41
N LEU A 110 16.88 -14.84 29.11
CA LEU A 110 15.89 -14.28 28.18
C LEU A 110 14.45 -14.66 28.61
N LYS A 111 14.20 -15.95 28.89
CA LYS A 111 12.88 -16.41 29.38
C LYS A 111 12.49 -15.79 30.73
N GLU A 112 13.46 -15.59 31.63
CA GLU A 112 13.23 -14.91 32.91
C GLU A 112 12.84 -13.43 32.70
N MET A 113 13.43 -12.74 31.72
CA MET A 113 13.04 -11.38 31.35
C MET A 113 11.62 -11.32 30.77
N LEU A 114 11.23 -12.29 29.93
CA LEU A 114 9.86 -12.34 29.38
C LEU A 114 8.80 -12.61 30.45
N ALA A 115 9.17 -13.31 31.53
CA ALA A 115 8.28 -13.55 32.67
C ALA A 115 8.19 -12.35 33.63
N ALA A 116 9.06 -11.34 33.47
CA ALA A 116 9.02 -10.12 34.26
C ALA A 116 7.89 -9.18 33.80
N ALA A 117 7.75 -8.05 34.48
CA ALA A 117 6.78 -7.03 34.09
C ALA A 117 7.10 -6.49 32.69
N ASP A 118 6.08 -6.43 31.83
CA ASP A 118 6.16 -5.84 30.50
C ASP A 118 5.57 -4.42 30.55
N PRO A 119 6.40 -3.36 30.71
CA PRO A 119 5.90 -2.00 30.86
C PRO A 119 5.20 -1.56 29.56
N GLU A 120 4.09 -0.82 29.71
CA GLU A 120 3.44 -0.19 28.56
C GLU A 120 4.32 0.91 27.97
N PRO A 121 4.49 0.95 26.63
CA PRO A 121 5.24 2.00 25.96
C PRO A 121 4.54 3.34 26.22
N LEU A 122 5.35 4.36 26.50
CA LEU A 122 4.85 5.71 26.72
C LEU A 122 5.62 6.70 25.85
N GLN A 123 4.89 7.47 25.07
CA GLN A 123 5.43 8.59 24.33
C GLN A 123 5.86 9.73 25.25
N LEU A 124 6.80 10.54 24.78
CA LEU A 124 7.09 11.82 25.42
C LEU A 124 5.93 12.80 25.20
N PRO A 125 5.54 13.58 26.23
CA PRO A 125 4.39 14.47 26.14
C PRO A 125 4.67 15.68 25.25
N THR A 126 3.64 16.12 24.54
CA THR A 126 3.60 17.37 23.78
C THR A 126 3.20 18.55 24.67
N ILE A 127 3.38 19.79 24.19
CA ILE A 127 2.91 20.97 24.94
C ILE A 127 1.39 20.93 25.10
N ALA A 128 0.66 20.48 24.08
CA ALA A 128 -0.79 20.26 24.16
C ALA A 128 -1.20 19.27 25.26
N GLU A 129 -0.51 18.14 25.42
CA GLU A 129 -0.78 17.17 26.49
C GLU A 129 -0.46 17.76 27.88
N LEU A 130 0.66 18.48 28.01
CA LEU A 130 1.01 19.17 29.27
C LEU A 130 -0.01 20.27 29.61
N ALA A 131 -0.46 21.03 28.61
CA ALA A 131 -1.50 22.03 28.77
C ALA A 131 -2.82 21.39 29.21
N ALA A 132 -3.17 20.23 28.65
CA ALA A 132 -4.41 19.53 29.01
C ALA A 132 -4.39 19.07 30.47
N GLN A 133 -3.26 18.57 30.94
CA GLN A 133 -3.07 18.22 32.36
C GLN A 133 -3.19 19.45 33.28
N ALA A 134 -2.68 20.61 32.85
CA ALA A 134 -2.70 21.82 33.65
C ALA A 134 -4.07 22.54 33.68
N THR A 135 -4.81 22.54 32.57
CA THR A 135 -6.08 23.29 32.47
C THR A 135 -7.32 22.40 32.60
N GLY A 136 -7.20 21.09 32.43
CA GLY A 136 -8.33 20.16 32.33
C GLY A 136 -9.06 20.20 30.98
N THR A 137 -8.60 21.02 30.02
CA THR A 137 -9.15 21.10 28.67
C THR A 137 -8.45 20.09 27.78
N ASP A 138 -9.20 19.29 27.02
CA ASP A 138 -8.63 18.32 26.08
C ASP A 138 -8.08 19.00 24.81
N TRP A 139 -6.95 19.69 24.96
CA TRP A 139 -6.27 20.38 23.87
C TRP A 139 -5.87 19.45 22.72
N PRO A 140 -5.33 18.24 22.95
CA PRO A 140 -5.04 17.30 21.86
C PRO A 140 -6.25 17.04 20.96
N SER A 141 -7.42 16.71 21.52
CA SER A 141 -8.63 16.46 20.73
C SER A 141 -9.14 17.70 19.99
N ILE A 142 -9.01 18.90 20.57
CA ILE A 142 -9.38 20.15 19.90
C ILE A 142 -8.48 20.42 18.69
N ILE A 143 -7.16 20.23 18.86
CA ILE A 143 -6.18 20.40 17.78
C ILE A 143 -6.45 19.39 16.66
N GLU A 144 -6.62 18.11 17.00
CA GLU A 144 -6.92 17.05 16.03
C GLU A 144 -8.18 17.38 15.23
N ARG A 145 -9.27 17.77 15.90
CA ARG A 145 -10.54 18.08 15.25
C ARG A 145 -10.48 19.31 14.35
N THR A 146 -9.83 20.38 14.79
CA THR A 146 -9.74 21.64 14.02
C THR A 146 -8.83 21.47 12.80
N ILE A 147 -7.66 20.83 12.97
CA ILE A 147 -6.77 20.50 11.85
C ILE A 147 -7.45 19.52 10.90
N GLY A 148 -8.08 18.46 11.42
CA GLY A 148 -8.77 17.46 10.61
C GLY A 148 -9.93 18.03 9.79
N LEU A 149 -10.74 18.92 10.38
CA LEU A 149 -11.81 19.61 9.67
C LEU A 149 -11.25 20.45 8.51
N TRP A 150 -10.23 21.27 8.77
CA TRP A 150 -9.58 22.05 7.72
C TRP A 150 -8.93 21.16 6.64
N ALA A 151 -8.16 20.16 7.05
CA ALA A 151 -7.43 19.27 6.15
C ALA A 151 -8.38 18.47 5.24
N SER A 152 -9.52 18.03 5.76
CA SER A 152 -10.54 17.34 4.96
C SER A 152 -11.06 18.21 3.80
N GLY A 153 -11.21 19.52 4.00
CA GLY A 153 -11.58 20.45 2.93
C GLY A 153 -10.42 20.84 2.02
N HIS A 154 -9.18 20.87 2.53
CA HIS A 154 -8.00 21.24 1.75
C HIS A 154 -7.54 20.13 0.79
N PHE A 155 -7.58 18.87 1.25
CA PHE A 155 -7.16 17.71 0.47
C PHE A 155 -8.28 17.06 -0.34
N ASP A 156 -9.52 17.55 -0.25
CA ASP A 156 -10.62 17.05 -1.07
C ASP A 156 -10.36 17.32 -2.55
N ARG A 157 -10.54 16.27 -3.36
CA ARG A 157 -10.34 16.29 -4.82
C ARG A 157 -11.66 16.31 -5.60
N GLY A 158 -12.74 16.78 -4.97
CA GLY A 158 -14.01 17.04 -5.65
C GLY A 158 -15.22 16.29 -5.10
N GLN A 159 -15.18 15.78 -3.86
CA GLN A 159 -16.39 15.36 -3.17
C GLN A 159 -17.20 16.57 -2.70
N ALA A 160 -16.53 17.59 -2.16
CA ALA A 160 -17.15 18.84 -1.77
C ALA A 160 -17.52 19.67 -3.00
N LEU A 161 -18.64 20.38 -2.90
CA LEU A 161 -19.10 21.30 -3.95
C LEU A 161 -18.24 22.57 -4.03
N TRP A 162 -17.54 22.90 -2.95
CA TRP A 162 -16.68 24.08 -2.80
C TRP A 162 -15.29 23.68 -2.29
N MET A 163 -14.26 24.38 -2.74
CA MET A 163 -12.92 24.29 -2.17
C MET A 163 -12.61 25.63 -1.50
N PRO A 164 -12.29 25.69 -0.19
CA PRO A 164 -12.18 26.95 0.54
C PRO A 164 -11.07 27.89 0.04
N ALA A 165 -9.94 27.35 -0.45
CA ALA A 165 -8.76 28.12 -0.82
C ALA A 165 -7.95 27.43 -1.94
N PRO A 166 -8.50 27.35 -3.17
CA PRO A 166 -7.84 26.65 -4.27
C PRO A 166 -6.50 27.30 -4.64
N GLY A 167 -5.46 26.48 -4.80
CA GLY A 167 -4.14 26.92 -5.28
C GLY A 167 -3.20 27.54 -4.23
N LEU A 168 -3.65 27.69 -2.98
CA LEU A 168 -2.77 28.08 -1.88
C LEU A 168 -2.07 26.85 -1.28
N ASP A 169 -0.84 27.03 -0.79
CA ASP A 169 -0.16 25.99 0.00
C ASP A 169 -0.88 25.74 1.34
N ALA A 170 -0.63 24.56 1.91
CA ALA A 170 -1.28 24.07 3.12
C ALA A 170 -1.23 25.08 4.27
N TYR A 171 -0.06 25.64 4.59
CA TYR A 171 0.08 26.55 5.73
C TYR A 171 -0.62 27.88 5.50
N ARG A 172 -0.50 28.49 4.31
CA ARG A 172 -1.20 29.75 4.00
C ARG A 172 -2.72 29.57 3.97
N ALA A 173 -3.20 28.47 3.40
CA ALA A 173 -4.61 28.12 3.38
C ALA A 173 -5.15 27.93 4.80
N TRP A 174 -4.43 27.20 5.66
CA TRP A 174 -4.80 27.04 7.07
C TRP A 174 -4.77 28.36 7.82
N ARG A 175 -3.72 29.17 7.66
CA ARG A 175 -3.60 30.47 8.37
C ARG A 175 -4.79 31.38 8.08
N GLY A 176 -5.21 31.47 6.81
CA GLY A 176 -6.40 32.26 6.45
C GLY A 176 -7.71 31.73 7.03
N TRP A 177 -7.82 30.42 7.24
CA TRP A 177 -8.95 29.78 7.91
C TRP A 177 -8.91 30.01 9.42
N ALA A 178 -7.78 29.75 10.05
CA ALA A 178 -7.58 29.78 11.50
C ALA A 178 -7.65 31.18 12.11
N THR A 179 -7.46 32.26 11.34
CA THR A 179 -7.74 33.63 11.83
C THR A 179 -9.23 33.90 12.06
N HIS A 180 -10.11 33.02 11.58
CA HIS A 180 -11.56 33.14 11.70
C HIS A 180 -12.20 31.99 12.49
N ASP A 181 -11.43 30.96 12.87
CA ASP A 181 -11.93 29.84 13.67
C ASP A 181 -11.90 30.20 15.16
N LEU A 182 -13.08 30.46 15.73
CA LEU A 182 -13.23 30.80 17.16
C LEU A 182 -13.20 29.57 18.08
N THR A 183 -13.15 28.34 17.54
CA THR A 183 -13.11 27.10 18.34
C THR A 183 -12.03 27.14 19.44
N PRO A 184 -10.78 27.56 19.18
CA PRO A 184 -9.72 27.60 20.20
C PRO A 184 -10.00 28.64 21.29
N GLU A 185 -10.53 29.81 20.92
CA GLU A 185 -10.85 30.88 21.87
C GLU A 185 -12.06 30.50 22.75
N ILE A 186 -13.07 29.84 22.18
CA ILE A 186 -14.22 29.29 22.92
C ILE A 186 -13.76 28.23 23.93
N ALA A 187 -12.76 27.43 23.57
CA ALA A 187 -12.19 26.42 24.45
C ALA A 187 -11.26 26.99 25.54
N GLY A 188 -10.97 28.30 25.51
CA GLY A 188 -10.21 29.00 26.54
C GLY A 188 -8.84 29.51 26.10
N LEU A 189 -8.41 29.31 24.85
CA LEU A 189 -7.13 29.82 24.33
C LEU A 189 -7.31 31.23 23.79
N ALA A 190 -7.56 32.19 24.68
CA ALA A 190 -7.91 33.56 24.30
C ALA A 190 -6.81 34.23 23.45
N GLY A 191 -7.21 34.90 22.36
CA GLY A 191 -6.31 35.59 21.44
C GLY A 191 -5.63 34.70 20.40
N PHE A 192 -6.06 33.43 20.26
CA PHE A 192 -5.52 32.51 19.27
C PHE A 192 -5.61 33.04 17.83
N CYS A 193 -6.75 33.62 17.44
CA CYS A 193 -6.91 34.17 16.09
C CYS A 193 -5.90 35.30 15.81
N ALA A 194 -5.66 36.14 16.81
CA ALA A 194 -4.64 37.20 16.73
C ALA A 194 -3.22 36.63 16.69
N HIS A 195 -2.94 35.55 17.44
CA HIS A 195 -1.67 34.84 17.41
C HIS A 195 -1.37 34.28 16.02
N VAL A 196 -2.34 33.60 15.39
CA VAL A 196 -2.24 33.08 14.02
C VAL A 196 -2.08 34.22 12.99
N SER A 197 -2.80 35.32 13.17
CA SER A 197 -2.66 36.51 12.32
C SER A 197 -1.25 37.11 12.41
N ALA A 198 -0.64 37.11 13.58
CA ALA A 198 0.74 37.58 13.78
C ALA A 198 1.81 36.54 13.36
N ALA A 199 1.43 35.30 13.05
CA ALA A 199 2.36 34.28 12.59
C ALA A 199 2.97 34.65 11.22
N PRO A 200 4.23 34.26 10.93
CA PRO A 200 4.84 34.48 9.63
C PRO A 200 4.00 33.93 8.47
N ASP A 201 4.15 34.50 7.28
CA ASP A 201 3.38 34.16 6.08
C ASP A 201 3.94 32.96 5.28
N THR A 202 5.04 32.35 5.74
CA THR A 202 5.58 31.10 5.16
C THR A 202 5.82 30.06 6.25
N ALA A 203 5.66 28.78 5.88
CA ALA A 203 5.79 27.65 6.80
C ALA A 203 7.19 27.58 7.44
N GLU A 204 8.25 27.81 6.68
CA GLU A 204 9.63 27.75 7.16
C GLU A 204 9.88 28.80 8.24
N ARG A 205 9.40 30.04 8.03
CA ARG A 205 9.54 31.12 9.02
C ARG A 205 8.71 30.85 10.27
N ALA A 206 7.51 30.26 10.10
CA ALA A 206 6.66 29.87 11.22
C ALA A 206 7.30 28.75 12.05
N ILE A 207 7.86 27.70 11.41
CA ILE A 207 8.58 26.62 12.09
C ILE A 207 9.72 27.18 12.92
N LEU A 208 10.55 28.07 12.35
CA LEU A 208 11.69 28.65 13.06
C LEU A 208 11.26 29.49 14.26
N ARG A 209 10.30 30.39 14.06
CA ARG A 209 9.79 31.24 15.13
C ARG A 209 9.22 30.38 16.26
N ALA A 210 8.37 29.42 15.93
CA ALA A 210 7.73 28.57 16.92
C ALA A 210 8.75 27.67 17.63
N ALA A 211 9.69 27.05 16.90
CA ALA A 211 10.78 26.26 17.47
C ALA A 211 11.62 27.09 18.44
N ASP A 212 11.96 28.33 18.09
CA ASP A 212 12.69 29.24 18.96
C ASP A 212 11.89 29.61 20.21
N ALA A 213 10.60 29.92 20.05
CA ALA A 213 9.70 30.30 21.15
C ALA A 213 9.47 29.15 22.15
N ILE A 214 9.41 27.90 21.66
CA ILE A 214 9.24 26.73 22.51
C ILE A 214 10.57 26.08 22.92
N GLY A 215 11.71 26.69 22.57
CA GLY A 215 13.03 26.20 23.00
C GLY A 215 13.52 24.92 22.33
N LEU A 216 12.97 24.53 21.17
CA LEU A 216 13.47 23.41 20.37
C LEU A 216 14.80 23.82 19.70
N GLN A 217 15.90 23.26 20.19
CA GLN A 217 17.24 23.48 19.63
C GLN A 217 18.04 22.16 19.62
N GLY A 218 19.01 22.06 18.71
CA GLY A 218 19.98 20.96 18.69
C GLY A 218 19.35 19.57 18.49
N SER A 219 19.82 18.59 19.26
CA SER A 219 19.46 17.17 19.11
C SER A 219 18.02 16.82 19.46
N ALA A 220 17.29 17.70 20.16
CA ALA A 220 15.89 17.44 20.55
C ALA A 220 14.92 17.56 19.37
N ALA A 221 15.24 18.40 18.38
CA ALA A 221 14.30 18.84 17.36
C ALA A 221 13.72 17.70 16.51
N GLU A 222 14.55 16.76 16.07
CA GLU A 222 14.11 15.68 15.16
C GLU A 222 13.02 14.81 15.80
N THR A 223 13.26 14.28 17.01
CA THR A 223 12.29 13.37 17.64
C THR A 223 11.07 14.12 18.19
N ALA A 224 11.21 15.40 18.55
CA ALA A 224 10.07 16.24 18.91
C ALA A 224 9.17 16.53 17.70
N PHE A 225 9.74 16.89 16.54
CA PHE A 225 8.96 17.05 15.31
C PHE A 225 8.32 15.73 14.86
N HIS A 226 9.03 14.60 15.02
CA HIS A 226 8.46 13.29 14.72
C HIS A 226 7.26 12.98 15.62
N ARG A 227 7.35 13.25 16.94
CA ARG A 227 6.21 13.17 17.89
C ARG A 227 5.01 13.99 17.42
N LEU A 228 5.24 15.23 16.97
CA LEU A 228 4.18 16.11 16.46
C LEU A 228 3.56 15.59 15.15
N TYR A 229 4.35 14.99 14.25
CA TYR A 229 3.81 14.38 13.04
C TYR A 229 2.98 13.13 13.33
N MET A 230 3.35 12.34 14.35
CA MET A 230 2.56 11.17 14.75
C MET A 230 1.17 11.56 15.27
N ASP A 231 1.04 12.68 16.00
CA ASP A 231 -0.27 13.21 16.45
C ASP A 231 -1.20 13.61 15.30
N LEU A 232 -0.65 14.03 14.17
CA LEU A 232 -1.44 14.40 12.98
C LEU A 232 -1.96 13.16 12.21
N GLY A 233 -1.52 11.96 12.60
CA GLY A 233 -1.99 10.69 12.06
C GLY A 233 -1.94 10.60 10.53
N GLY A 234 -3.06 10.18 9.92
CA GLY A 234 -3.19 9.99 8.47
C GLY A 234 -2.89 11.24 7.63
N TRP A 235 -3.00 12.45 8.18
CA TRP A 235 -2.68 13.68 7.46
C TRP A 235 -1.18 13.81 7.18
N SER A 236 -0.32 13.48 8.15
CA SER A 236 1.13 13.43 7.94
C SER A 236 1.49 12.39 6.89
N GLN A 237 0.87 11.21 6.95
CA GLN A 237 1.12 10.14 5.98
C GLN A 237 0.63 10.50 4.57
N HIS A 238 -0.51 11.19 4.45
CA HIS A 238 -1.01 11.70 3.17
C HIS A 238 -0.08 12.77 2.58
N ALA A 239 0.38 13.72 3.40
CA ALA A 239 1.36 14.72 2.98
C ALA A 239 2.70 14.07 2.59
N ARG A 240 3.11 12.99 3.29
CA ARG A 240 4.28 12.18 2.92
C ARG A 240 4.11 11.49 1.57
N TRP A 241 2.90 11.05 1.24
CA TRP A 241 2.57 10.51 -0.08
C TRP A 241 2.66 11.57 -1.18
N LEU A 242 2.21 12.81 -0.94
CA LEU A 242 2.38 13.91 -1.89
C LEU A 242 3.87 14.17 -2.19
N LEU A 243 4.69 14.21 -1.14
CA LEU A 243 6.15 14.31 -1.29
C LEU A 243 6.73 13.14 -2.06
N TRP A 244 6.31 11.90 -1.75
CA TRP A 244 6.74 10.70 -2.45
C TRP A 244 6.45 10.78 -3.97
N GLN A 245 5.24 11.18 -4.34
CA GLN A 245 4.84 11.34 -5.74
C GLN A 245 5.63 12.46 -6.44
N ALA A 246 5.88 13.57 -5.74
CA ALA A 246 6.69 14.65 -6.27
C ALA A 246 8.15 14.19 -6.51
N GLU A 247 8.77 13.54 -5.52
CA GLU A 247 10.15 13.03 -5.60
C GLU A 247 10.33 12.00 -6.72
N LEU A 248 9.38 11.06 -6.86
CA LEU A 248 9.35 10.14 -7.99
C LEU A 248 9.41 10.91 -9.30
N ASN A 249 8.62 11.97 -9.46
CA ASN A 249 8.60 12.79 -10.67
C ASN A 249 9.74 13.83 -10.77
N GLY A 250 10.72 13.79 -9.86
CA GLY A 250 11.86 14.72 -9.84
C GLY A 250 11.51 16.13 -9.31
N GLY A 251 10.35 16.28 -8.69
CA GLY A 251 9.86 17.50 -8.05
C GLY A 251 10.06 17.52 -6.53
N LYS A 252 9.40 18.49 -5.88
CA LYS A 252 9.36 18.66 -4.42
C LYS A 252 7.92 18.96 -3.99
N ASP A 253 7.59 18.68 -2.74
CA ASP A 253 6.33 19.05 -2.11
C ASP A 253 6.60 19.61 -0.71
N HIS A 254 5.86 20.65 -0.32
CA HIS A 254 6.06 21.36 0.95
C HIS A 254 4.93 21.14 1.95
N THR A 255 3.97 20.24 1.65
CA THR A 255 2.77 20.02 2.48
C THR A 255 3.14 19.57 3.89
N LEU A 256 4.12 18.68 4.05
CA LEU A 256 4.58 18.23 5.37
C LEU A 256 5.17 19.36 6.21
N ALA A 257 5.96 20.26 5.60
CA ALA A 257 6.46 21.44 6.29
C ALA A 257 5.29 22.35 6.69
N GLY A 258 4.29 22.50 5.83
CA GLY A 258 3.08 23.23 6.13
C GLY A 258 2.33 22.67 7.33
N LEU A 259 2.09 21.35 7.38
CA LEU A 259 1.42 20.69 8.51
C LEU A 259 2.21 20.82 9.82
N LEU A 260 3.55 20.73 9.78
CA LEU A 260 4.37 20.95 10.97
C LEU A 260 4.29 22.40 11.46
N ALA A 261 4.32 23.38 10.54
CA ALA A 261 4.13 24.79 10.90
C ALA A 261 2.79 25.02 11.58
N ILE A 262 1.70 24.44 11.05
CA ILE A 262 0.36 24.48 11.66
C ILE A 262 0.40 23.93 13.08
N ARG A 263 0.96 22.73 13.28
CA ARG A 263 1.02 22.07 14.58
C ARG A 263 1.88 22.84 15.58
N LEU A 264 2.98 23.45 15.14
CA LEU A 264 3.88 24.24 15.97
C LEU A 264 3.29 25.59 16.40
N VAL A 265 2.48 26.25 15.56
CA VAL A 265 1.77 27.48 15.95
C VAL A 265 0.80 27.20 17.11
N TRP A 266 0.18 26.02 17.13
CA TRP A 266 -0.62 25.57 18.28
C TRP A 266 0.22 25.38 19.55
N GLU A 267 1.38 24.72 19.45
CA GLU A 267 2.28 24.55 20.61
C GLU A 267 2.80 25.89 21.15
N GLU A 268 3.18 26.81 20.25
CA GLU A 268 3.63 28.16 20.61
C GLU A 268 2.54 28.93 21.36
N ALA A 269 1.31 28.89 20.87
CA ALA A 269 0.17 29.55 21.49
C ALA A 269 -0.14 28.97 22.88
N LEU A 270 -0.14 27.65 23.02
CA LEU A 270 -0.42 26.98 24.30
C LEU A 270 0.66 27.24 25.34
N LEU A 271 1.95 27.16 24.96
CA LEU A 271 3.05 27.47 25.87
C LEU A 271 3.02 28.91 26.36
N SER A 272 2.60 29.84 25.50
CA SER A 272 2.48 31.26 25.84
C SER A 272 1.29 31.56 26.75
N HIS A 273 0.22 30.76 26.67
CA HIS A 273 -1.04 31.02 27.37
C HIS A 273 -1.16 30.27 28.70
N VAL A 274 -0.72 29.01 28.74
CA VAL A 274 -0.89 28.13 29.90
C VAL A 274 0.30 28.27 30.85
N GLN A 275 0.03 28.68 32.09
CA GLN A 275 1.06 28.87 33.10
C GLN A 275 1.48 27.53 33.73
N GLY A 276 2.74 27.44 34.16
CA GLY A 276 3.25 26.31 34.96
C GLY A 276 3.71 25.08 34.17
N ILE A 277 3.52 25.02 32.84
CA ILE A 277 3.92 23.86 32.02
C ILE A 277 5.38 23.92 31.52
N ALA A 278 6.03 25.09 31.56
CA ALA A 278 7.39 25.27 31.05
C ALA A 278 8.46 24.34 31.68
N PRO A 279 8.46 24.05 33.00
CA PRO A 279 9.40 23.08 33.58
C PRO A 279 9.22 21.65 33.04
N ALA A 280 7.98 21.17 32.95
CA ALA A 280 7.68 19.84 32.41
C ALA A 280 8.04 19.74 30.92
N TRP A 281 7.84 20.82 30.17
CA TRP A 281 8.29 20.90 28.79
C TRP A 281 9.82 20.87 28.67
N ALA A 282 10.56 21.56 29.56
CA ALA A 282 12.02 21.50 29.57
C ALA A 282 12.56 20.09 29.87
N GLU A 283 11.90 19.32 30.74
CA GLU A 283 12.21 17.90 30.98
C GLU A 283 11.97 17.05 29.73
N THR A 284 10.87 17.32 29.03
CA THR A 284 10.54 16.64 27.76
C THR A 284 11.58 16.94 26.68
N LEU A 285 12.01 18.21 26.54
CA LEU A 285 13.07 18.60 25.64
C LEU A 285 14.39 17.90 25.96
N ALA A 286 14.76 17.83 27.24
CA ALA A 286 15.95 17.09 27.67
C ALA A 286 15.83 15.59 27.34
N ALA A 287 14.64 15.01 27.44
CA ALA A 287 14.40 13.63 27.05
C ALA A 287 14.56 13.40 25.53
N HIS A 288 14.03 14.30 24.70
CA HIS A 288 14.22 14.27 23.25
C HIS A 288 15.68 14.47 22.83
N ALA A 289 16.44 15.28 23.57
CA ALA A 289 17.85 15.55 23.29
C ALA A 289 18.77 14.33 23.50
N ARG A 290 18.34 13.34 24.29
CA ARG A 290 19.08 12.09 24.49
C ARG A 290 19.07 11.25 23.21
N PRO A 291 20.18 10.59 22.86
CA PRO A 291 20.21 9.65 21.73
C PRO A 291 19.06 8.62 21.82
N VAL A 292 18.53 8.22 20.68
CA VAL A 292 17.63 7.06 20.61
C VAL A 292 18.50 5.82 20.82
N ALA A 293 18.24 5.10 21.90
CA ALA A 293 18.96 3.87 22.22
C ALA A 293 17.99 2.89 22.87
N PRO A 294 17.99 1.61 22.45
CA PRO A 294 17.14 0.60 23.06
C PRO A 294 17.59 0.23 24.47
N ASN A 295 16.63 -0.08 25.32
CA ASN A 295 16.87 -0.68 26.63
C ASN A 295 16.98 -2.22 26.54
N ALA A 296 17.40 -2.88 27.62
CA ALA A 296 17.58 -4.33 27.65
C ALA A 296 16.29 -5.12 27.35
N HIS A 297 15.13 -4.60 27.74
CA HIS A 297 13.83 -5.23 27.47
C HIS A 297 13.49 -5.21 25.97
N GLN A 298 13.65 -4.05 25.33
CA GLN A 298 13.46 -3.92 23.87
C GLN A 298 14.43 -4.81 23.08
N ILE A 299 15.68 -4.94 23.54
CA ILE A 299 16.64 -5.89 22.95
C ILE A 299 16.16 -7.34 23.10
N ALA A 300 15.67 -7.71 24.28
CA ALA A 300 15.14 -9.05 24.53
C ALA A 300 13.93 -9.37 23.63
N LEU A 301 13.00 -8.43 23.46
CA LEU A 301 11.84 -8.59 22.56
C LEU A 301 12.27 -8.69 21.09
N ALA A 302 13.23 -7.88 20.64
CA ALA A 302 13.76 -7.99 19.28
C ALA A 302 14.44 -9.35 19.02
N ILE A 303 15.15 -9.91 20.00
CA ILE A 303 15.71 -11.28 19.91
C ILE A 303 14.58 -12.32 19.84
N CYS A 304 13.50 -12.14 20.59
CA CYS A 304 12.35 -13.04 20.53
C CYS A 304 11.61 -12.97 19.19
N GLN A 305 11.56 -11.79 18.57
CA GLN A 305 11.02 -11.62 17.23
C GLN A 305 11.89 -12.36 16.19
N ASP A 306 13.22 -12.21 16.22
CA ASP A 306 14.12 -12.99 15.34
C ASP A 306 13.95 -14.51 15.56
N ALA A 307 13.81 -14.95 16.82
CA ALA A 307 13.52 -16.36 17.11
C ALA A 307 12.18 -16.83 16.54
N ALA A 308 11.15 -15.97 16.53
CA ALA A 308 9.86 -16.26 15.91
C ALA A 308 9.98 -16.39 14.38
N ASP A 309 10.76 -15.52 13.75
CA ASP A 309 11.01 -15.55 12.31
C ASP A 309 11.80 -16.80 11.90
N ARG A 310 12.83 -17.18 12.68
CA ARG A 310 13.59 -18.45 12.52
C ARG A 310 12.70 -19.68 12.67
N ALA A 311 11.84 -19.67 13.69
CA ALA A 311 10.89 -20.76 13.91
C ALA A 311 9.94 -20.92 12.71
N HIS A 312 9.47 -19.81 12.13
CA HIS A 312 8.67 -19.83 10.91
C HIS A 312 9.47 -20.36 9.71
N GLN A 313 10.71 -19.89 9.52
CA GLN A 313 11.60 -20.33 8.46
C GLN A 313 11.85 -21.85 8.52
N ARG A 314 12.10 -22.39 9.71
CA ARG A 314 12.27 -23.84 9.95
C ARG A 314 11.05 -24.65 9.52
N GLN A 315 9.84 -24.18 9.86
CA GLN A 315 8.59 -24.83 9.46
C GLN A 315 8.37 -24.77 7.95
N LEU A 316 8.66 -23.62 7.33
CA LEU A 316 8.53 -23.44 5.89
C LEU A 316 9.49 -24.35 5.11
N PHE A 317 10.75 -24.42 5.54
CA PHE A 317 11.73 -25.33 4.92
C PHE A 317 11.29 -26.79 5.02
N ALA A 318 10.80 -27.23 6.19
CA ALA A 318 10.26 -28.57 6.34
C ALA A 318 9.04 -28.85 5.43
N ALA A 319 8.20 -27.84 5.15
CA ALA A 319 7.07 -27.98 4.22
C ALA A 319 7.53 -28.09 2.75
N LEU A 320 8.61 -27.39 2.40
CA LEU A 320 9.21 -27.42 1.07
C LEU A 320 10.10 -28.66 0.85
N ASP A 321 10.62 -29.27 1.93
CA ASP A 321 11.43 -30.48 1.89
C ASP A 321 10.69 -31.67 1.26
N GLY A 322 11.48 -32.61 0.72
CA GLY A 322 11.01 -33.73 -0.11
C GLY A 322 11.24 -33.48 -1.59
N ALA A 323 11.47 -34.55 -2.35
CA ALA A 323 11.82 -34.45 -3.76
C ALA A 323 10.77 -33.63 -4.53
N ALA A 324 11.16 -32.45 -5.01
CA ALA A 324 10.55 -31.87 -6.20
C ALA A 324 10.48 -33.00 -7.20
N GLY A 325 9.26 -33.41 -7.60
CA GLY A 325 9.08 -34.52 -8.54
C GLY A 325 10.08 -34.31 -9.66
N SER A 326 11.02 -35.26 -9.78
CA SER A 326 12.27 -35.06 -10.52
C SER A 326 12.00 -34.32 -11.82
N ASP A 327 12.83 -33.34 -12.15
CA ASP A 327 13.08 -32.90 -13.53
C ASP A 327 13.70 -34.08 -14.30
N SER A 328 13.06 -35.26 -14.28
CA SER A 328 13.31 -36.29 -15.25
C SER A 328 12.82 -35.68 -16.56
N ASP A 329 13.78 -35.36 -17.40
CA ASP A 329 13.72 -34.91 -18.79
C ASP A 329 12.94 -35.88 -19.71
N THR A 330 12.07 -36.73 -19.14
CA THR A 330 11.02 -37.44 -19.86
C THR A 330 10.11 -36.37 -20.44
N ALA A 331 10.04 -36.30 -21.77
CA ALA A 331 9.20 -35.37 -22.53
C ALA A 331 7.78 -35.37 -21.98
N ARG A 332 7.48 -34.45 -21.05
CA ARG A 332 6.12 -34.24 -20.57
C ARG A 332 5.29 -33.81 -21.77
N PRO A 333 4.09 -34.38 -21.97
CA PRO A 333 3.21 -33.94 -23.05
C PRO A 333 2.97 -32.44 -22.90
N ARG A 334 2.85 -31.75 -24.04
CA ARG A 334 2.57 -30.31 -24.07
C ARG A 334 1.33 -30.03 -23.20
N PRO A 335 1.39 -29.08 -22.25
CA PRO A 335 0.24 -28.73 -21.44
C PRO A 335 -0.94 -28.30 -22.31
N PHE A 336 -2.14 -28.71 -21.93
CA PHE A 336 -3.35 -28.19 -22.56
C PHE A 336 -3.58 -26.74 -22.11
N LEU A 337 -3.44 -26.50 -20.81
CA LEU A 337 -3.66 -25.20 -20.19
C LEU A 337 -2.45 -24.81 -19.34
N GLN A 338 -1.91 -23.64 -19.60
CA GLN A 338 -1.02 -22.92 -18.69
C GLN A 338 -1.75 -21.69 -18.16
N ALA A 339 -1.59 -21.38 -16.88
CA ALA A 339 -2.20 -20.18 -16.29
C ALA A 339 -1.19 -19.41 -15.45
N ALA A 340 -0.81 -18.21 -15.93
CA ALA A 340 0.04 -17.29 -15.20
C ALA A 340 -0.84 -16.35 -14.35
N PHE A 341 -0.83 -16.56 -13.04
CA PHE A 341 -1.55 -15.74 -12.07
C PHE A 341 -0.67 -14.62 -11.53
N CYS A 342 -1.31 -13.58 -10.98
CA CYS A 342 -0.63 -12.71 -10.02
C CYS A 342 0.02 -13.54 -8.90
N ILE A 343 1.19 -13.12 -8.42
CA ILE A 343 1.87 -13.72 -7.26
C ILE A 343 1.10 -13.62 -5.93
N ASP A 344 -0.03 -12.92 -5.91
CA ASP A 344 -0.89 -12.69 -4.73
C ASP A 344 -1.20 -14.00 -3.97
N VAL A 345 -1.06 -13.97 -2.64
CA VAL A 345 -1.25 -15.16 -1.78
C VAL A 345 -2.68 -15.72 -1.84
N ARG A 346 -3.68 -14.88 -2.18
CA ARG A 346 -5.08 -15.32 -2.38
C ARG A 346 -5.23 -16.17 -3.63
N SER A 347 -4.34 -16.01 -4.61
CA SER A 347 -4.30 -16.86 -5.81
C SER A 347 -3.56 -18.19 -5.58
N GLU A 348 -2.78 -18.33 -4.50
CA GLU A 348 -2.02 -19.56 -4.17
C GLU A 348 -2.95 -20.79 -4.09
N VAL A 349 -4.02 -20.67 -3.31
CA VAL A 349 -4.99 -21.76 -3.10
C VAL A 349 -5.70 -22.12 -4.41
N PHE A 350 -6.09 -21.10 -5.18
CA PHE A 350 -6.76 -21.28 -6.47
C PHE A 350 -5.87 -22.04 -7.46
N ARG A 351 -4.59 -21.66 -7.54
CA ARG A 351 -3.61 -22.33 -8.42
C ARG A 351 -3.47 -23.81 -8.10
N ARG A 352 -3.32 -24.15 -6.82
CA ARG A 352 -3.25 -25.54 -6.37
C ARG A 352 -4.53 -26.32 -6.71
N ALA A 353 -5.70 -25.70 -6.50
CA ALA A 353 -6.96 -26.31 -6.85
C ALA A 353 -7.08 -26.57 -8.37
N LEU A 354 -6.68 -25.58 -9.20
CA LEU A 354 -6.76 -25.67 -10.65
C LEU A 354 -5.86 -26.78 -11.22
N GLU A 355 -4.62 -26.91 -10.74
CA GLU A 355 -3.73 -28.02 -11.14
C GLU A 355 -4.26 -29.39 -10.69
N GLY A 356 -5.08 -29.43 -9.64
CA GLY A 356 -5.77 -30.64 -9.20
C GLY A 356 -6.91 -31.09 -10.12
N MET A 357 -7.35 -30.25 -11.06
CA MET A 357 -8.46 -30.59 -11.96
C MET A 357 -8.06 -31.53 -13.09
N ASP A 358 -6.85 -31.38 -13.65
CA ASP A 358 -6.34 -32.19 -14.76
C ASP A 358 -4.81 -32.11 -14.84
N ALA A 359 -4.14 -33.23 -15.12
CA ALA A 359 -2.67 -33.32 -15.19
C ALA A 359 -2.05 -32.54 -16.35
N SER A 360 -2.84 -32.11 -17.33
CA SER A 360 -2.43 -31.25 -18.44
C SER A 360 -2.43 -29.75 -18.12
N ILE A 361 -2.71 -29.39 -16.86
CA ILE A 361 -2.74 -28.01 -16.37
C ILE A 361 -1.45 -27.68 -15.60
N GLU A 362 -0.88 -26.51 -15.88
CA GLU A 362 0.28 -25.97 -15.17
C GLU A 362 0.04 -24.50 -14.79
N THR A 363 0.43 -24.09 -13.58
CA THR A 363 0.32 -22.69 -13.17
C THR A 363 1.67 -22.02 -12.98
N PHE A 364 1.70 -20.73 -13.24
CA PHE A 364 2.83 -19.85 -13.00
C PHE A 364 2.39 -18.69 -12.13
N GLY A 365 3.34 -18.06 -11.45
CA GLY A 365 3.07 -16.82 -10.75
C GLY A 365 4.02 -15.72 -11.20
N PHE A 366 3.47 -14.54 -11.42
CA PHE A 366 4.22 -13.36 -11.82
C PHE A 366 3.53 -12.09 -11.30
N ALA A 367 4.24 -10.98 -11.16
CA ALA A 367 3.61 -9.76 -10.65
C ALA A 367 2.44 -9.31 -11.55
N GLY A 368 1.31 -8.90 -10.96
CA GLY A 368 0.04 -8.69 -11.68
C GLY A 368 0.05 -7.60 -12.77
N PHE A 369 1.07 -6.74 -12.81
CA PHE A 369 1.29 -5.79 -13.91
C PHE A 369 1.95 -6.42 -15.14
N PHE A 370 2.32 -7.71 -15.06
CA PHE A 370 2.91 -8.52 -16.13
C PHE A 370 4.13 -7.91 -16.84
N GLY A 371 4.94 -7.13 -16.11
CA GLY A 371 6.15 -6.52 -16.68
C GLY A 371 5.84 -5.33 -17.60
N LEU A 372 4.59 -4.86 -17.60
CA LEU A 372 4.12 -3.71 -18.37
C LEU A 372 3.92 -2.50 -17.44
N PRO A 373 4.94 -1.63 -17.24
CA PRO A 373 4.77 -0.42 -16.42
C PRO A 373 3.95 0.62 -17.18
N VAL A 374 2.62 0.49 -17.10
CA VAL A 374 1.65 1.21 -17.94
C VAL A 374 1.02 2.37 -17.19
N SER A 375 0.98 3.54 -17.83
CA SER A 375 0.02 4.59 -17.48
C SER A 375 -1.23 4.44 -18.36
N HIS A 376 -2.40 4.24 -17.77
CA HIS A 376 -3.64 3.97 -18.48
C HIS A 376 -4.64 5.12 -18.34
N THR A 377 -5.29 5.47 -19.45
CA THR A 377 -6.42 6.40 -19.46
C THR A 377 -7.68 5.65 -19.83
N ALA A 378 -8.59 5.51 -18.86
CA ALA A 378 -9.85 4.81 -19.07
C ALA A 378 -10.79 5.55 -20.05
N GLN A 379 -11.79 4.82 -20.56
CA GLN A 379 -12.81 5.38 -21.44
C GLN A 379 -13.53 6.57 -20.79
N GLY A 380 -13.68 7.67 -21.53
CA GLY A 380 -14.34 8.88 -21.06
C GLY A 380 -13.56 9.67 -20.02
N SER A 381 -12.39 9.19 -19.58
CA SER A 381 -11.53 9.83 -18.59
C SER A 381 -10.43 10.68 -19.25
N ASP A 382 -9.98 11.69 -18.50
CA ASP A 382 -8.76 12.47 -18.72
C ASP A 382 -7.70 12.21 -17.63
N VAL A 383 -8.02 11.35 -16.66
CA VAL A 383 -7.11 10.92 -15.60
C VAL A 383 -6.27 9.75 -16.11
N ALA A 384 -4.95 9.88 -15.98
CA ALA A 384 -3.99 8.84 -16.26
C ALA A 384 -3.63 8.11 -14.95
N GLU A 385 -3.96 6.83 -14.87
CA GLU A 385 -3.74 5.96 -13.72
C GLU A 385 -2.45 5.14 -13.92
N ALA A 386 -1.70 4.91 -12.86
CA ALA A 386 -0.43 4.19 -12.92
C ALA A 386 -0.65 2.71 -12.55
N HIS A 387 -0.83 1.84 -13.56
CA HIS A 387 -0.96 0.39 -13.39
C HIS A 387 0.43 -0.28 -13.29
N LEU A 388 1.18 0.06 -12.25
CA LEU A 388 2.53 -0.43 -12.01
C LEU A 388 2.90 -0.30 -10.53
N PRO A 389 3.99 -0.96 -10.07
CA PRO A 389 4.47 -0.78 -8.71
C PRO A 389 4.77 0.70 -8.42
N VAL A 390 4.32 1.19 -7.26
CA VAL A 390 4.45 2.61 -6.86
C VAL A 390 5.89 3.11 -6.66
N LEU A 391 6.87 2.22 -6.87
CA LEU A 391 8.31 2.50 -6.87
C LEU A 391 8.84 2.90 -8.26
N LEU A 392 8.06 2.63 -9.32
CA LEU A 392 8.49 2.75 -10.70
C LEU A 392 7.80 3.91 -11.41
N LYS A 393 8.38 4.31 -12.54
CA LYS A 393 7.74 5.25 -13.48
C LYS A 393 7.09 4.47 -14.63
N PRO A 394 5.97 4.96 -15.18
CA PRO A 394 5.44 4.43 -16.42
C PRO A 394 6.49 4.48 -17.54
N ALA A 395 6.67 3.38 -18.27
CA ALA A 395 7.49 3.34 -19.48
C ALA A 395 6.64 3.37 -20.76
N VAL A 396 5.38 2.92 -20.65
CA VAL A 396 4.43 2.89 -21.76
C VAL A 396 3.09 3.51 -21.33
N ARG A 397 2.31 3.95 -22.30
CA ARG A 397 0.98 4.53 -22.11
C ARG A 397 -0.06 3.70 -22.84
N SER A 398 -1.28 3.67 -22.30
CA SER A 398 -2.41 2.98 -22.91
C SER A 398 -3.70 3.74 -22.70
N THR A 399 -4.70 3.42 -23.52
CA THR A 399 -6.04 4.00 -23.44
C THR A 399 -7.11 2.96 -23.79
N SER A 400 -8.29 3.13 -23.24
CA SER A 400 -9.52 2.45 -23.68
C SER A 400 -10.45 3.37 -24.47
N HIS A 401 -9.95 4.51 -24.97
CA HIS A 401 -10.73 5.45 -25.76
C HIS A 401 -11.22 4.83 -27.08
N ALA A 402 -12.49 5.02 -27.37
CA ALA A 402 -13.13 4.69 -28.63
C ALA A 402 -13.01 5.87 -29.62
N SER A 403 -13.98 6.00 -30.54
CA SER A 403 -14.05 7.16 -31.43
C SER A 403 -14.33 8.45 -30.66
N ALA A 404 -13.89 9.60 -31.17
CA ALA A 404 -14.10 10.90 -30.53
C ALA A 404 -15.59 11.19 -30.22
N ALA A 405 -16.50 10.75 -31.10
CA ALA A 405 -17.94 10.85 -30.88
C ALA A 405 -18.39 9.99 -29.68
N CYS A 406 -17.94 8.73 -29.60
CA CYS A 406 -18.25 7.85 -28.49
C CYS A 406 -17.73 8.40 -27.16
N GLU A 407 -16.49 8.88 -27.13
CA GLU A 407 -15.90 9.52 -25.94
C GLU A 407 -16.68 10.76 -25.50
N HIS A 408 -17.14 11.58 -26.46
CA HIS A 408 -17.97 12.73 -26.18
C HIS A 408 -19.30 12.33 -25.53
N HIS A 409 -19.97 11.31 -26.06
CA HIS A 409 -21.21 10.76 -25.49
C HIS A 409 -21.01 10.21 -24.08
N VAL A 410 -19.96 9.42 -23.85
CA VAL A 410 -19.64 8.87 -22.51
C VAL A 410 -19.38 10.00 -21.51
N ARG A 411 -18.61 11.02 -21.90
CA ARG A 411 -18.34 12.20 -21.05
C ARG A 411 -19.61 12.98 -20.73
N ILE A 412 -20.52 13.16 -21.69
CA ILE A 412 -21.82 13.81 -21.45
C ILE A 412 -22.63 13.00 -20.44
N ALA A 413 -22.78 11.69 -20.65
CA ALA A 413 -23.53 10.83 -19.74
C ALA A 413 -22.97 10.89 -18.30
N ALA A 414 -21.64 10.78 -18.16
CA ALA A 414 -20.98 10.90 -16.86
C ALA A 414 -21.18 12.28 -16.20
N ARG A 415 -21.13 13.38 -16.98
CA ARG A 415 -21.43 14.74 -16.49
C ARG A 415 -22.87 14.86 -16.02
N SER A 416 -23.84 14.28 -16.73
CA SER A 416 -25.25 14.28 -16.34
C SER A 416 -25.46 13.55 -15.01
N THR A 417 -24.84 12.38 -14.83
CA THR A 417 -24.88 11.63 -13.57
C THR A 417 -24.28 12.44 -12.42
N ARG A 418 -23.13 13.09 -12.65
CA ARG A 418 -22.51 13.99 -11.64
C ARG A 418 -23.40 15.19 -11.32
N ALA A 419 -23.99 15.84 -12.31
CA ALA A 419 -24.89 16.97 -12.10
C ALA A 419 -26.11 16.56 -11.26
N TRP A 420 -26.69 15.39 -11.54
CA TRP A 420 -27.77 14.82 -10.72
C TRP A 420 -27.32 14.48 -9.30
N GLY A 421 -26.10 13.96 -9.13
CA GLY A 421 -25.48 13.76 -7.81
C GLY A 421 -25.34 15.06 -7.02
N ARG A 422 -24.77 16.09 -7.66
CA ARG A 422 -24.58 17.42 -7.06
C ARG A 422 -25.91 18.08 -6.67
N PHE A 423 -26.95 17.93 -7.50
CA PHE A 423 -28.30 18.39 -7.16
C PHE A 423 -28.82 17.70 -5.89
N ARG A 424 -28.63 16.38 -5.75
CA ARG A 424 -29.06 15.64 -4.54
C ARG A 424 -28.30 16.04 -3.28
N GLN A 425 -27.06 16.52 -3.42
CA GLN A 425 -26.18 16.89 -2.30
C GLN A 425 -26.19 18.39 -1.98
N ALA A 426 -26.77 19.24 -2.83
CA ALA A 426 -26.79 20.67 -2.60
C ALA A 426 -27.66 21.02 -1.37
N ALA A 427 -27.23 22.02 -0.60
CA ALA A 427 -27.85 22.40 0.66
C ALA A 427 -29.35 22.72 0.55
N VAL A 428 -29.77 23.30 -0.58
CA VAL A 428 -31.16 23.73 -0.81
C VAL A 428 -32.08 22.57 -1.25
N SER A 429 -31.54 21.56 -1.92
CA SER A 429 -32.34 20.48 -2.54
C SER A 429 -32.21 19.13 -1.86
N SER A 430 -31.21 18.91 -1.02
CA SER A 430 -30.97 17.61 -0.37
C SER A 430 -32.15 17.11 0.45
N PHE A 431 -32.69 17.92 1.37
CA PHE A 431 -33.84 17.53 2.20
C PHE A 431 -35.09 17.28 1.37
N ALA A 432 -35.46 18.20 0.48
CA ALA A 432 -36.62 18.06 -0.40
C ALA A 432 -36.49 16.84 -1.33
N PHE A 433 -35.28 16.55 -1.81
CA PHE A 433 -35.01 15.37 -2.63
C PHE A 433 -35.22 14.08 -1.82
N VAL A 434 -34.72 14.01 -0.59
CA VAL A 434 -34.89 12.83 0.27
C VAL A 434 -36.39 12.58 0.57
N GLU A 435 -37.14 13.64 0.88
CA GLU A 435 -38.58 13.52 1.15
C GLU A 435 -39.38 13.05 -0.08
N ALA A 436 -39.12 13.63 -1.26
CA ALA A 436 -39.87 13.33 -2.47
C ALA A 436 -39.44 12.01 -3.14
N ALA A 437 -38.13 11.74 -3.19
CA ALA A 437 -37.58 10.60 -3.93
C ALA A 437 -37.30 9.37 -3.05
N GLY A 438 -37.17 9.55 -1.73
CA GLY A 438 -36.81 8.50 -0.77
C GLY A 438 -37.65 7.22 -0.87
N PRO A 439 -39.00 7.28 -0.91
CA PRO A 439 -39.85 6.09 -1.03
C PRO A 439 -39.54 5.22 -2.26
N PHE A 440 -39.13 5.82 -3.38
CA PHE A 440 -38.77 5.08 -4.61
C PHE A 440 -37.47 4.27 -4.46
N TYR A 441 -36.62 4.59 -3.49
CA TYR A 441 -35.40 3.83 -3.20
C TYR A 441 -35.66 2.60 -2.30
N ALA A 442 -36.84 2.46 -1.68
CA ALA A 442 -37.13 1.34 -0.78
C ALA A 442 -36.98 -0.03 -1.46
N VAL A 443 -37.49 -0.17 -2.69
CA VAL A 443 -37.34 -1.41 -3.48
C VAL A 443 -35.88 -1.69 -3.79
N LYS A 444 -35.11 -0.65 -4.16
CA LYS A 444 -33.67 -0.76 -4.40
C LYS A 444 -32.94 -1.24 -3.13
N LEU A 445 -33.21 -0.61 -1.98
CA LEU A 445 -32.60 -0.97 -0.69
C LEU A 445 -32.91 -2.41 -0.30
N VAL A 446 -34.15 -2.88 -0.48
CA VAL A 446 -34.53 -4.28 -0.22
C VAL A 446 -33.76 -5.22 -1.16
N ARG A 447 -33.72 -4.92 -2.45
CA ARG A 447 -33.00 -5.73 -3.44
C ARG A 447 -31.50 -5.81 -3.13
N ASP A 448 -30.88 -4.67 -2.84
CA ASP A 448 -29.45 -4.57 -2.53
C ASP A 448 -29.15 -5.26 -1.17
N ALA A 449 -30.07 -5.21 -0.19
CA ALA A 449 -29.95 -5.92 1.08
C ALA A 449 -29.99 -7.46 0.96
N PHE A 450 -30.67 -7.99 -0.05
CA PHE A 450 -30.65 -9.42 -0.37
C PHE A 450 -29.58 -9.80 -1.40
N GLY A 451 -28.70 -8.86 -1.82
CA GLY A 451 -27.71 -9.12 -2.86
C GLY A 451 -28.31 -9.44 -4.23
N LEU A 452 -29.60 -9.15 -4.44
CA LEU A 452 -30.34 -9.41 -5.69
C LEU A 452 -30.08 -8.33 -6.75
N GLY A 453 -29.26 -7.34 -6.42
CA GLY A 453 -28.91 -6.20 -7.24
C GLY A 453 -27.48 -6.27 -7.77
N SER A 454 -27.02 -7.39 -8.31
CA SER A 454 -25.73 -7.40 -9.01
C SER A 454 -25.89 -6.63 -10.33
N SER A 455 -25.35 -5.42 -10.42
CA SER A 455 -24.93 -4.94 -11.73
C SER A 455 -23.75 -5.81 -12.11
N ALA A 456 -23.87 -6.61 -13.17
CA ALA A 456 -22.68 -7.11 -13.83
C ALA A 456 -21.78 -5.90 -14.08
N ALA A 457 -20.52 -5.95 -13.64
CA ALA A 457 -19.57 -4.90 -13.97
C ALA A 457 -19.58 -4.76 -15.50
N THR A 458 -19.87 -3.57 -16.00
CA THR A 458 -19.77 -3.31 -17.43
C THR A 458 -18.31 -3.48 -17.82
N VAL A 459 -18.02 -4.54 -18.59
CA VAL A 459 -16.67 -4.84 -19.07
C VAL A 459 -16.14 -3.60 -19.80
N ALA A 460 -15.03 -3.06 -19.31
CA ALA A 460 -14.42 -1.89 -19.92
C ALA A 460 -13.98 -2.21 -21.36
N PRO A 461 -13.96 -1.23 -22.27
CA PRO A 461 -13.41 -1.45 -23.60
C PRO A 461 -11.94 -1.90 -23.54
N ALA A 462 -11.54 -2.69 -24.52
CA ALA A 462 -10.19 -3.25 -24.58
C ALA A 462 -9.11 -2.16 -24.59
N PRO A 463 -8.10 -2.25 -23.69
CA PRO A 463 -7.00 -1.31 -23.68
C PRO A 463 -6.11 -1.49 -24.90
N ARG A 464 -5.53 -0.40 -25.38
CA ARG A 464 -4.50 -0.40 -26.43
C ARG A 464 -3.36 0.54 -26.08
N PHE A 465 -2.14 0.23 -26.52
CA PHE A 465 -1.00 1.12 -26.39
C PHE A 465 -1.24 2.45 -27.14
N GLU A 466 -0.84 3.55 -26.52
CA GLU A 466 -0.91 4.90 -27.11
C GLU A 466 0.39 5.68 -26.81
N PRO A 467 1.22 6.01 -27.81
CA PRO A 467 1.06 5.67 -29.23
C PRO A 467 1.18 4.16 -29.48
N ALA A 468 0.73 3.71 -30.66
CA ALA A 468 0.93 2.32 -31.08
C ALA A 468 2.44 2.00 -31.12
N LEU A 469 2.82 0.84 -30.59
CA LEU A 469 4.19 0.37 -30.58
C LEU A 469 4.65 -0.06 -31.98
N ALA A 470 5.89 0.24 -32.32
CA ALA A 470 6.51 -0.27 -33.55
C ALA A 470 6.75 -1.79 -33.47
N ALA A 471 6.84 -2.46 -34.61
CA ALA A 471 7.05 -3.91 -34.71
C ALA A 471 8.19 -4.44 -33.81
N ASP A 472 9.34 -3.76 -33.84
CA ASP A 472 10.51 -4.16 -33.07
C ASP A 472 10.32 -3.96 -31.56
N GLN A 473 9.68 -2.85 -31.16
CA GLN A 473 9.34 -2.57 -29.76
C GLN A 473 8.35 -3.59 -29.20
N LYS A 474 7.36 -4.00 -30.00
CA LYS A 474 6.43 -5.07 -29.62
C LYS A 474 7.16 -6.38 -29.32
N ALA A 475 8.05 -6.78 -30.22
CA ALA A 475 8.83 -8.01 -30.08
C ALA A 475 9.82 -7.97 -28.91
N GLU A 476 10.47 -6.81 -28.70
CA GLU A 476 11.35 -6.58 -27.55
C GLU A 476 10.59 -6.66 -26.22
N LEU A 477 9.47 -5.95 -26.11
CA LEU A 477 8.63 -5.95 -24.91
C LEU A 477 8.08 -7.35 -24.60
N ALA A 478 7.56 -8.04 -25.61
CA ALA A 478 7.07 -9.41 -25.46
C ALA A 478 8.18 -10.38 -25.03
N ALA A 479 9.38 -10.27 -25.61
CA ALA A 479 10.51 -11.12 -25.24
C ALA A 479 10.98 -10.84 -23.80
N ALA A 480 11.06 -9.57 -23.41
CA ALA A 480 11.44 -9.18 -22.05
C ALA A 480 10.47 -9.77 -21.02
N VAL A 481 9.16 -9.66 -21.26
CA VAL A 481 8.12 -10.19 -20.37
C VAL A 481 8.18 -11.72 -20.29
N LEU A 482 8.22 -12.43 -21.42
CA LEU A 482 8.26 -13.90 -21.43
C LEU A 482 9.51 -14.45 -20.73
N ASN A 483 10.66 -13.80 -20.92
CA ASN A 483 11.88 -14.17 -20.21
C ASN A 483 11.76 -13.92 -18.70
N ALA A 484 11.26 -12.74 -18.29
CA ALA A 484 11.06 -12.42 -16.88
C ALA A 484 10.09 -13.39 -16.18
N MET A 485 9.05 -13.86 -16.91
CA MET A 485 8.09 -14.86 -16.43
C MET A 485 8.66 -16.29 -16.38
N SER A 486 9.89 -16.52 -16.85
CA SER A 486 10.43 -17.86 -17.10
C SER A 486 9.54 -18.70 -18.04
N LEU A 487 8.85 -18.05 -18.98
CA LEU A 487 7.89 -18.65 -19.93
C LEU A 487 8.35 -18.44 -21.38
N ALA A 488 9.65 -18.56 -21.65
CA ALA A 488 10.20 -18.39 -23.00
C ALA A 488 10.01 -19.62 -23.92
N LYS A 489 9.65 -20.77 -23.35
CA LYS A 489 9.50 -22.06 -24.06
C LYS A 489 8.40 -22.91 -23.42
N GLY A 490 7.97 -23.96 -24.12
CA GLY A 490 7.03 -24.95 -23.57
C GLY A 490 5.57 -24.48 -23.50
N HIS A 491 5.18 -23.52 -24.34
CA HIS A 491 3.82 -22.95 -24.35
C HIS A 491 2.74 -24.02 -24.60
N GLY A 492 1.71 -24.05 -23.76
CA GLY A 492 0.54 -24.89 -23.90
C GLY A 492 -0.36 -24.51 -25.08
N HIS A 493 -1.49 -25.20 -25.23
CA HIS A 493 -2.52 -24.81 -26.21
C HIS A 493 -3.20 -23.50 -25.80
N TYR A 494 -3.51 -23.36 -24.51
CA TYR A 494 -4.02 -22.13 -23.91
C TYR A 494 -3.06 -21.62 -22.86
N VAL A 495 -2.80 -20.31 -22.87
CA VAL A 495 -2.02 -19.62 -21.83
C VAL A 495 -2.88 -18.50 -21.26
N LEU A 496 -3.41 -18.68 -20.06
CA LEU A 496 -4.16 -17.64 -19.35
C LEU A 496 -3.19 -16.65 -18.70
N LEU A 497 -3.48 -15.37 -18.88
CA LEU A 497 -2.83 -14.26 -18.17
C LEU A 497 -3.85 -13.68 -17.22
N LEU A 498 -3.73 -14.04 -15.95
CA LEU A 498 -4.73 -13.76 -14.92
C LEU A 498 -4.23 -12.67 -13.97
N GLY A 499 -4.63 -11.44 -14.27
CA GLY A 499 -4.59 -10.36 -13.28
C GLY A 499 -5.55 -10.69 -12.14
N HIS A 500 -5.49 -9.94 -11.05
CA HIS A 500 -6.50 -10.05 -10.00
C HIS A 500 -7.05 -8.68 -9.62
N GLY A 501 -8.26 -8.71 -9.09
CA GLY A 501 -8.97 -7.59 -8.50
C GLY A 501 -9.83 -8.13 -7.35
N GLY A 502 -10.62 -7.25 -6.75
CA GLY A 502 -11.55 -7.64 -5.71
C GLY A 502 -12.77 -6.75 -5.80
N HIS A 503 -13.97 -7.33 -5.81
CA HIS A 503 -15.19 -6.55 -5.82
C HIS A 503 -15.82 -6.48 -4.43
N VAL A 504 -16.26 -5.29 -4.02
CA VAL A 504 -16.97 -5.06 -2.76
C VAL A 504 -18.06 -3.99 -2.92
N THR A 505 -19.24 -4.22 -2.35
CA THR A 505 -20.40 -3.32 -2.58
C THR A 505 -20.34 -1.99 -1.83
N ASN A 506 -19.76 -1.96 -0.62
CA ASN A 506 -19.78 -0.77 0.24
C ASN A 506 -18.48 -0.66 1.03
N ASN A 507 -17.36 -0.43 0.34
CA ASN A 507 -16.09 -0.23 1.02
C ASN A 507 -15.31 0.96 0.45
N PRO A 508 -15.07 2.03 1.24
CA PRO A 508 -14.16 3.09 0.85
C PRO A 508 -12.71 2.60 0.62
N HIS A 509 -12.37 1.38 1.03
CA HIS A 509 -11.08 0.72 0.84
C HIS A 509 -11.10 -0.39 -0.23
N GLU A 510 -12.01 -0.36 -1.22
CA GLU A 510 -12.06 -1.36 -2.31
C GLU A 510 -10.69 -1.60 -2.97
N SER A 511 -9.93 -0.53 -3.22
CA SER A 511 -8.58 -0.60 -3.82
C SER A 511 -7.59 -1.42 -3.00
N ALA A 512 -7.79 -1.59 -1.69
CA ALA A 512 -6.94 -2.43 -0.85
C ALA A 512 -7.09 -3.93 -1.17
N TYR A 513 -8.16 -4.34 -1.85
CA TYR A 513 -8.34 -5.72 -2.33
C TYR A 513 -7.74 -5.93 -3.73
N HIS A 514 -7.41 -4.86 -4.44
CA HIS A 514 -6.77 -4.92 -5.75
C HIS A 514 -5.27 -5.27 -5.64
N CYS A 515 -4.56 -5.18 -6.77
CA CYS A 515 -3.17 -5.60 -6.86
C CYS A 515 -2.21 -4.49 -6.41
N GLY A 516 -1.45 -4.75 -5.34
CA GLY A 516 -0.38 -3.84 -4.90
C GLY A 516 0.71 -3.62 -5.97
N ALA A 517 1.00 -4.64 -6.79
CA ALA A 517 1.94 -4.51 -7.90
C ALA A 517 1.37 -3.74 -9.11
N CYS A 518 0.06 -3.48 -9.14
CA CYS A 518 -0.59 -2.60 -10.12
C CYS A 518 -0.92 -1.23 -9.51
N GLY A 519 -0.32 -0.86 -8.38
CA GLY A 519 -0.53 0.46 -7.77
C GLY A 519 -1.89 0.62 -7.10
N GLY A 520 -2.52 -0.47 -6.63
CA GLY A 520 -3.85 -0.42 -6.02
C GLY A 520 -5.00 -0.47 -7.02
N HIS A 521 -4.69 -0.79 -8.28
CA HIS A 521 -5.66 -1.07 -9.36
C HIS A 521 -5.74 -2.58 -9.61
N ASP A 522 -6.81 -3.02 -10.29
CA ASP A 522 -6.89 -4.41 -10.75
C ASP A 522 -5.82 -4.71 -11.83
N GLY A 523 -5.59 -5.99 -12.07
CA GLY A 523 -4.66 -6.49 -13.08
C GLY A 523 -5.24 -6.59 -14.49
N GLU A 524 -6.47 -6.12 -14.74
CA GLU A 524 -7.16 -6.33 -16.02
C GLU A 524 -6.39 -5.70 -17.18
N VAL A 525 -6.01 -4.42 -17.03
CA VAL A 525 -5.39 -3.64 -18.11
C VAL A 525 -4.11 -4.31 -18.61
N SER A 526 -3.22 -4.71 -17.70
CA SER A 526 -1.95 -5.35 -18.04
C SER A 526 -2.15 -6.74 -18.66
N ALA A 527 -3.07 -7.55 -18.12
CA ALA A 527 -3.37 -8.87 -18.66
C ALA A 527 -3.89 -8.78 -20.10
N ARG A 528 -4.84 -7.88 -20.37
CA ARG A 528 -5.44 -7.67 -21.70
C ARG A 528 -4.43 -7.12 -22.70
N LEU A 529 -3.62 -6.13 -22.31
CA LEU A 529 -2.54 -5.60 -23.16
C LEU A 529 -1.54 -6.68 -23.56
N LEU A 530 -1.10 -7.51 -22.60
CA LEU A 530 -0.12 -8.57 -22.87
C LEU A 530 -0.71 -9.69 -23.73
N ALA A 531 -1.94 -10.15 -23.46
CA ALA A 531 -2.57 -11.19 -24.27
C ALA A 531 -2.71 -10.75 -25.74
N ARG A 532 -3.14 -9.51 -25.97
CA ARG A 532 -3.22 -8.92 -27.31
C ARG A 532 -1.86 -8.81 -27.97
N LEU A 533 -0.84 -8.37 -27.23
CA LEU A 533 0.54 -8.29 -27.73
C LEU A 533 1.07 -9.67 -28.13
N LEU A 534 0.87 -10.70 -27.33
CA LEU A 534 1.37 -12.06 -27.60
C LEU A 534 0.59 -12.80 -28.69
N ASN A 535 -0.65 -12.39 -28.98
CA ASN A 535 -1.44 -12.90 -30.09
C ASN A 535 -1.23 -12.13 -31.41
N ASP A 536 -0.59 -10.96 -31.38
CA ASP A 536 -0.33 -10.14 -32.56
C ASP A 536 0.66 -10.84 -33.53
N PRO A 537 0.29 -11.04 -34.82
CA PRO A 537 1.14 -11.74 -35.78
C PRO A 537 2.51 -11.08 -36.00
N GLU A 538 2.56 -9.74 -35.98
CA GLU A 538 3.81 -8.98 -36.12
C GLU A 538 4.74 -9.20 -34.93
N THR A 539 4.19 -9.20 -33.71
CA THR A 539 4.93 -9.53 -32.48
C THR A 539 5.50 -10.95 -32.54
N ARG A 540 4.68 -11.95 -32.91
CA ARG A 540 5.11 -13.35 -33.01
C ARG A 540 6.22 -13.55 -34.05
N ALA A 541 6.18 -12.83 -35.16
CA ALA A 541 7.24 -12.85 -36.16
C ALA A 541 8.57 -12.32 -35.60
N GLY A 542 8.53 -11.23 -34.83
CA GLY A 542 9.72 -10.64 -34.21
C GLY A 542 10.29 -11.44 -33.02
N LEU A 543 9.44 -12.19 -32.31
CA LEU A 543 9.86 -13.10 -31.21
C LEU A 543 10.74 -14.26 -31.71
N ALA A 544 10.42 -14.80 -32.89
CA ALA A 544 11.21 -15.88 -33.50
C ALA A 544 12.67 -15.46 -33.73
N ALA A 545 12.90 -14.22 -34.17
CA ALA A 545 14.25 -13.65 -34.34
C ALA A 545 15.00 -13.47 -33.01
N ARG A 546 14.27 -13.44 -31.89
CA ARG A 546 14.80 -13.33 -30.52
C ARG A 546 14.91 -14.70 -29.82
N GLY A 547 14.73 -15.80 -30.55
CA GLY A 547 14.87 -17.16 -30.04
C GLY A 547 13.66 -17.69 -29.27
N ILE A 548 12.53 -16.99 -29.29
CA ILE A 548 11.29 -17.41 -28.61
C ILE A 548 10.28 -17.86 -29.67
N MET A 549 9.98 -19.15 -29.69
CA MET A 549 9.02 -19.75 -30.61
C MET A 549 7.71 -20.05 -29.89
N ILE A 550 6.65 -19.35 -30.27
CA ILE A 550 5.28 -19.63 -29.83
C ILE A 550 4.61 -20.52 -30.89
N PRO A 551 4.11 -21.72 -30.51
CA PRO A 551 3.34 -22.56 -31.42
C PRO A 551 2.16 -21.80 -32.05
N ARG A 552 1.86 -22.08 -33.32
CA ARG A 552 0.80 -21.36 -34.06
C ARG A 552 -0.59 -21.54 -33.45
N ASP A 553 -0.82 -22.69 -32.82
CA ASP A 553 -2.05 -23.06 -32.15
C ASP A 553 -2.09 -22.67 -30.66
N THR A 554 -1.04 -22.01 -30.14
CA THR A 554 -1.11 -21.40 -28.79
C THR A 554 -1.97 -20.15 -28.83
N MET A 555 -2.93 -20.07 -27.91
CA MET A 555 -3.76 -18.89 -27.68
C MET A 555 -3.49 -18.29 -26.30
N PHE A 556 -3.15 -17.00 -26.24
CA PHE A 556 -3.09 -16.26 -24.98
C PHE A 556 -4.46 -15.66 -24.68
N VAL A 557 -4.98 -15.87 -23.47
CA VAL A 557 -6.30 -15.35 -23.07
C VAL A 557 -6.13 -14.54 -21.79
N ALA A 558 -6.58 -13.30 -21.80
CA ALA A 558 -6.60 -12.48 -20.60
C ALA A 558 -7.78 -12.87 -19.72
N GLY A 559 -7.60 -12.81 -18.41
CA GLY A 559 -8.69 -12.91 -17.46
C GLY A 559 -8.41 -12.15 -16.17
N LEU A 560 -9.44 -12.05 -15.34
CA LEU A 560 -9.39 -11.40 -14.04
C LEU A 560 -9.87 -12.37 -12.97
N HIS A 561 -9.01 -12.67 -12.01
CA HIS A 561 -9.37 -13.38 -10.79
C HIS A 561 -9.94 -12.38 -9.78
N ASP A 562 -11.25 -12.48 -9.51
CA ASP A 562 -11.86 -11.76 -8.40
C ASP A 562 -11.56 -12.48 -7.10
N THR A 563 -10.60 -11.95 -6.35
CA THR A 563 -10.14 -12.59 -5.13
C THR A 563 -11.22 -12.63 -4.07
N THR A 564 -12.23 -11.75 -4.04
CA THR A 564 -13.25 -11.79 -2.98
C THR A 564 -14.27 -12.92 -3.18
N THR A 565 -14.42 -13.39 -4.42
CA THR A 565 -15.41 -14.42 -4.81
C THR A 565 -14.78 -15.74 -5.30
N ASP A 566 -13.48 -15.75 -5.61
CA ASP A 566 -12.80 -16.84 -6.33
C ASP A 566 -13.48 -17.16 -7.67
N SER A 567 -13.97 -16.13 -8.37
CA SER A 567 -14.45 -16.25 -9.74
C SER A 567 -13.41 -15.72 -10.72
N ILE A 568 -13.34 -16.31 -11.91
CA ILE A 568 -12.43 -15.85 -12.97
C ILE A 568 -13.28 -15.47 -14.18
N SER A 569 -13.16 -14.21 -14.59
CA SER A 569 -13.75 -13.71 -15.83
C SER A 569 -12.72 -13.78 -16.96
N LEU A 570 -13.08 -14.36 -18.10
CA LEU A 570 -12.24 -14.40 -19.30
C LEU A 570 -12.66 -13.33 -20.30
N PHE A 571 -11.69 -12.61 -20.88
CA PHE A 571 -11.95 -11.55 -21.86
C PHE A 571 -11.95 -12.11 -23.29
N GLU A 572 -12.97 -12.92 -23.62
CA GLU A 572 -13.06 -13.62 -24.91
C GLU A 572 -13.19 -12.67 -26.12
N ASP A 573 -13.81 -11.49 -25.92
CA ASP A 573 -13.98 -10.47 -26.96
C ASP A 573 -12.64 -9.87 -27.44
N ASP A 574 -11.57 -10.03 -26.67
CA ASP A 574 -10.23 -9.57 -27.05
C ASP A 574 -9.50 -10.54 -27.98
N LEU A 575 -10.03 -11.75 -28.18
CA LEU A 575 -9.39 -12.79 -28.98
C LEU A 575 -9.50 -12.52 -30.48
N PRO A 576 -8.48 -12.90 -31.27
CA PRO A 576 -8.44 -12.64 -32.71
C PRO A 576 -9.48 -13.44 -33.52
N SER A 577 -10.08 -14.49 -32.95
CA SER A 577 -11.15 -15.27 -33.58
C SER A 577 -12.23 -15.69 -32.58
N ARG A 578 -13.46 -15.93 -33.04
CA ARG A 578 -14.61 -16.28 -32.17
C ARG A 578 -14.87 -17.79 -32.00
N ASN A 579 -14.10 -18.65 -32.65
CA ASN A 579 -14.31 -20.11 -32.64
C ASN A 579 -13.24 -20.80 -31.77
N HIS A 580 -13.42 -20.75 -30.46
CA HIS A 580 -12.57 -21.44 -29.50
C HIS A 580 -13.42 -22.43 -28.68
N GLY A 581 -13.76 -23.58 -29.29
CA GLY A 581 -14.67 -24.57 -28.72
C GLY A 581 -14.25 -25.14 -27.36
N ASP A 582 -12.99 -24.98 -26.99
CA ASP A 582 -12.42 -25.52 -25.74
C ASP A 582 -12.44 -24.53 -24.56
N LEU A 583 -12.85 -23.25 -24.75
CA LEU A 583 -12.93 -22.29 -23.63
C LEU A 583 -13.99 -22.67 -22.59
N GLY A 584 -15.08 -23.31 -23.01
CA GLY A 584 -16.09 -23.83 -22.07
C GLY A 584 -15.52 -24.85 -21.10
N LYS A 585 -14.65 -25.74 -21.59
CA LYS A 585 -13.92 -26.71 -20.75
C LYS A 585 -13.01 -26.01 -19.74
N ILE A 586 -12.33 -24.94 -20.16
CA ILE A 586 -11.49 -24.13 -19.26
C ILE A 586 -12.37 -23.45 -18.21
N ALA A 587 -13.50 -22.86 -18.59
CA ALA A 587 -14.44 -22.24 -17.65
C ALA A 587 -14.93 -23.24 -16.58
N ASP A 588 -15.32 -24.46 -16.99
CA ASP A 588 -15.73 -25.53 -16.07
C ASP A 588 -14.63 -25.86 -15.03
N TRP A 589 -13.37 -25.92 -15.47
CA TRP A 589 -12.24 -26.13 -14.56
C TRP A 589 -11.99 -24.96 -13.61
N LEU A 590 -12.13 -23.72 -14.09
CA LEU A 590 -11.98 -22.53 -13.25
C LEU A 590 -13.09 -22.47 -12.18
N ASP A 591 -14.34 -22.78 -12.54
CA ASP A 591 -15.47 -22.82 -11.60
C ASP A 591 -15.31 -23.91 -10.54
N ALA A 592 -14.84 -25.09 -10.95
CA ALA A 592 -14.53 -26.20 -10.05
C ALA A 592 -13.39 -25.83 -9.08
N ALA A 593 -12.30 -25.24 -9.59
CA ALA A 593 -11.18 -24.77 -8.79
C ALA A 593 -11.60 -23.70 -7.78
N GLY A 594 -12.43 -22.74 -8.21
CA GLY A 594 -12.99 -21.70 -7.33
C GLY A 594 -13.83 -22.29 -6.19
N THR A 595 -14.56 -23.37 -6.44
CA THR A 595 -15.34 -24.06 -5.39
C THR A 595 -14.43 -24.66 -4.32
N VAL A 596 -13.30 -25.26 -4.72
CA VAL A 596 -12.29 -25.77 -3.78
C VAL A 596 -11.64 -24.63 -3.00
N ALA A 597 -11.27 -23.53 -3.68
CA ALA A 597 -10.66 -22.36 -3.04
C ALA A 597 -11.58 -21.73 -1.98
N ARG A 598 -12.86 -21.53 -2.29
CA ARG A 598 -13.86 -21.04 -1.33
C ARG A 598 -14.04 -21.98 -0.14
N ALA A 599 -13.99 -23.29 -0.37
CA ALA A 599 -14.14 -24.27 0.71
C ALA A 599 -13.00 -24.18 1.73
N GLU A 600 -11.77 -23.95 1.27
CA GLU A 600 -10.63 -23.74 2.15
C GLU A 600 -10.71 -22.40 2.88
N ARG A 601 -11.10 -21.33 2.17
CA ARG A 601 -11.21 -19.99 2.77
C ARG A 601 -12.32 -19.88 3.80
N ALA A 602 -13.45 -20.53 3.59
CA ALA A 602 -14.58 -20.51 4.52
C ALA A 602 -14.18 -20.92 5.94
N ARG A 603 -13.19 -21.80 6.10
CA ARG A 603 -12.66 -22.22 7.41
C ARG A 603 -12.00 -21.09 8.22
N ARG A 604 -11.56 -20.03 7.55
CA ARG A 604 -10.87 -18.86 8.14
C ARG A 604 -11.79 -17.65 8.31
N LEU A 605 -12.98 -17.66 7.72
CA LEU A 605 -13.92 -16.54 7.76
C LEU A 605 -15.02 -16.82 8.79
N PRO A 606 -15.22 -15.94 9.79
CA PRO A 606 -16.27 -16.10 10.79
C PRO A 606 -17.65 -16.26 10.16
N GLY A 607 -18.34 -17.36 10.49
CA GLY A 607 -19.70 -17.64 10.03
C GLY A 607 -19.84 -17.95 8.53
N ALA A 608 -18.74 -18.12 7.80
CA ALA A 608 -18.80 -18.41 6.36
C ALA A 608 -18.98 -19.92 6.07
N THR A 609 -19.72 -20.20 5.00
CA THR A 609 -19.77 -21.50 4.32
C THR A 609 -19.16 -21.34 2.93
N PRO A 610 -18.71 -22.43 2.27
CA PRO A 610 -18.17 -22.34 0.92
C PRO A 610 -19.11 -21.61 -0.07
N GLN A 611 -20.42 -21.77 0.09
CA GLN A 611 -21.45 -21.15 -0.75
C GLN A 611 -21.69 -19.67 -0.43
N SER A 612 -21.44 -19.25 0.81
CA SER A 612 -21.71 -17.88 1.24
C SER A 612 -20.52 -16.94 1.07
N VAL A 613 -19.31 -17.44 0.75
CA VAL A 613 -18.10 -16.59 0.58
C VAL A 613 -18.34 -15.47 -0.42
N ALA A 614 -18.80 -15.80 -1.64
CA ALA A 614 -19.02 -14.80 -2.68
C ALA A 614 -20.12 -13.77 -2.31
N GLN A 615 -21.13 -14.17 -1.53
CA GLN A 615 -22.21 -13.28 -1.12
C GLN A 615 -21.73 -12.18 -0.15
N ARG A 616 -20.63 -12.41 0.56
CA ARG A 616 -20.02 -11.40 1.47
C ARG A 616 -19.62 -10.14 0.69
N ALA A 617 -19.05 -10.30 -0.50
CA ALA A 617 -18.66 -9.19 -1.38
C ALA A 617 -19.85 -8.34 -1.84
N LEU A 618 -21.03 -8.96 -1.94
CA LEU A 618 -22.29 -8.33 -2.36
C LEU A 618 -23.10 -7.72 -1.19
N ASN A 619 -22.68 -7.97 0.05
CA ASN A 619 -23.39 -7.49 1.22
C ASN A 619 -22.89 -6.10 1.62
N TRP A 620 -23.73 -5.08 1.44
CA TRP A 620 -23.46 -3.69 1.83
C TRP A 620 -23.18 -3.47 3.34
N ALA A 621 -23.58 -4.41 4.21
CA ALA A 621 -23.24 -4.39 5.63
C ALA A 621 -21.90 -5.07 5.96
N GLU A 622 -21.30 -5.78 4.99
CA GLU A 622 -20.02 -6.45 5.14
C GLU A 622 -18.88 -5.53 4.70
N THR A 623 -18.16 -5.00 5.69
CA THR A 623 -17.02 -4.10 5.44
C THR A 623 -15.73 -4.86 5.16
N ARG A 624 -15.67 -6.16 5.50
CA ARG A 624 -14.50 -7.04 5.27
C ARG A 624 -14.95 -8.41 4.74
N PRO A 625 -15.26 -8.52 3.44
CA PRO A 625 -15.72 -9.77 2.86
C PRO A 625 -14.65 -10.86 2.88
N GLU A 626 -13.37 -10.46 2.90
CA GLU A 626 -12.22 -11.33 3.15
C GLU A 626 -11.16 -10.63 4.01
N TRP A 627 -10.13 -11.37 4.44
CA TRP A 627 -9.01 -10.85 5.26
C TRP A 627 -7.89 -10.19 4.44
N GLY A 628 -8.04 -10.08 3.12
CA GLY A 628 -7.01 -9.57 2.23
C GLY A 628 -5.74 -10.41 2.33
N LEU A 629 -4.62 -9.77 2.67
CA LEU A 629 -3.28 -10.38 2.69
C LEU A 629 -2.80 -10.67 4.11
N ALA A 630 -3.68 -10.58 5.11
CA ALA A 630 -3.36 -10.85 6.50
C ALA A 630 -2.82 -12.27 6.69
N GLY A 631 -1.68 -12.37 7.39
CA GLY A 631 -1.00 -13.63 7.66
C GLY A 631 -0.08 -14.11 6.54
N CYS A 632 0.10 -13.35 5.45
CA CYS A 632 1.20 -13.65 4.51
C CYS A 632 2.54 -13.65 5.26
N SER A 633 3.44 -14.56 4.89
CA SER A 633 4.66 -14.79 5.67
C SER A 633 5.85 -15.27 4.85
N ALA A 634 5.69 -15.47 3.54
CA ALA A 634 6.77 -15.92 2.69
C ALA A 634 6.68 -15.33 1.28
N PHE A 635 7.83 -15.17 0.65
CA PHE A 635 7.96 -14.95 -0.79
C PHE A 635 8.87 -16.05 -1.35
N ILE A 636 8.38 -16.79 -2.35
CA ILE A 636 9.11 -17.90 -2.97
C ILE A 636 9.32 -17.57 -4.45
N ALA A 637 10.57 -17.28 -4.82
CA ALA A 637 11.02 -17.23 -6.21
C ALA A 637 11.76 -18.53 -6.55
N ALA A 638 11.07 -19.43 -7.24
CA ALA A 638 11.61 -20.75 -7.59
C ALA A 638 10.90 -21.33 -8.83
N PRO A 639 11.45 -22.39 -9.46
CA PRO A 639 10.71 -23.13 -10.47
C PRO A 639 9.42 -23.70 -9.88
N ARG A 640 8.36 -23.81 -10.69
CA ARG A 640 7.04 -24.27 -10.23
C ARG A 640 7.11 -25.62 -9.50
N SER A 641 8.01 -26.51 -9.92
CA SER A 641 8.26 -27.83 -9.32
C SER A 641 8.64 -27.79 -7.84
N ALA A 642 9.21 -26.68 -7.34
CA ALA A 642 9.58 -26.52 -5.93
C ALA A 642 8.36 -26.40 -4.99
N THR A 643 7.23 -25.91 -5.51
CA THR A 643 6.02 -25.67 -4.71
C THR A 643 4.83 -26.49 -5.20
N ALA A 644 5.02 -27.37 -6.19
CA ALA A 644 3.95 -28.16 -6.81
C ALA A 644 3.29 -29.10 -5.81
N GLY A 645 1.96 -29.05 -5.70
CA GLY A 645 1.18 -29.86 -4.75
C GLY A 645 1.43 -29.57 -3.26
N LYS A 646 2.25 -28.56 -2.92
CA LYS A 646 2.52 -28.17 -1.52
C LYS A 646 1.38 -27.30 -0.99
N ASP A 647 0.98 -27.55 0.25
CA ASP A 647 0.05 -26.67 0.96
C ASP A 647 0.83 -25.65 1.80
N LEU A 648 0.82 -24.39 1.36
CA LEU A 648 1.46 -23.27 2.07
C LEU A 648 0.42 -22.40 2.79
N GLY A 649 -0.84 -22.86 2.87
CA GLY A 649 -1.92 -22.23 3.61
C GLY A 649 -2.47 -20.94 3.00
N GLY A 650 -2.13 -20.60 1.75
CA GLY A 650 -2.49 -19.29 1.18
C GLY A 650 -1.75 -18.15 1.86
N ARG A 651 -0.47 -18.35 2.19
CA ARG A 651 0.38 -17.43 2.95
C ARG A 651 1.68 -17.07 2.24
N ALA A 652 1.95 -17.65 1.07
CA ALA A 652 3.17 -17.42 0.32
C ALA A 652 2.90 -16.71 -1.01
N PHE A 653 3.65 -15.62 -1.27
CA PHE A 653 3.74 -15.08 -2.61
C PHE A 653 4.55 -16.04 -3.47
N LEU A 654 3.99 -16.48 -4.59
CA LEU A 654 4.59 -17.53 -5.42
C LEU A 654 5.01 -16.97 -6.77
N HIS A 655 6.29 -16.67 -6.94
CA HIS A 655 6.88 -16.19 -8.19
C HIS A 655 7.61 -17.31 -8.94
N SER A 656 7.20 -17.61 -10.17
CA SER A 656 7.91 -18.58 -11.01
C SER A 656 9.24 -17.99 -11.47
N TYR A 657 10.34 -18.70 -11.23
CA TYR A 657 11.69 -18.26 -11.58
C TYR A 657 12.63 -19.45 -11.83
N ASP A 658 13.20 -19.55 -13.04
CA ASP A 658 14.25 -20.52 -13.37
C ASP A 658 15.63 -19.85 -13.47
N TRP A 659 16.42 -19.98 -12.41
CA TRP A 659 17.76 -19.42 -12.31
C TRP A 659 18.74 -19.93 -13.38
N ARG A 660 18.47 -21.10 -13.99
CA ARG A 660 19.34 -21.65 -15.04
C ARG A 660 19.21 -20.91 -16.36
N ALA A 661 18.06 -20.28 -16.60
CA ALA A 661 17.79 -19.47 -17.78
C ALA A 661 18.22 -18.00 -17.60
N ASP A 662 18.44 -17.57 -16.36
CA ASP A 662 18.75 -16.18 -16.00
C ASP A 662 20.25 -15.88 -16.00
N LYS A 663 20.79 -15.63 -17.19
CA LYS A 663 22.21 -15.30 -17.36
C LYS A 663 22.56 -14.01 -16.61
N GLY A 664 23.47 -14.11 -15.64
CA GLY A 664 23.91 -12.95 -14.86
C GLY A 664 22.92 -12.50 -13.78
N PHE A 665 21.86 -13.27 -13.52
CA PHE A 665 20.89 -13.03 -12.45
C PHE A 665 20.10 -11.71 -12.55
N ALA A 666 19.98 -11.13 -13.74
CA ALA A 666 19.28 -9.87 -13.94
C ALA A 666 17.77 -9.98 -13.62
N THR A 667 17.17 -11.14 -13.88
CA THR A 667 15.76 -11.40 -13.53
C THR A 667 15.60 -11.53 -12.02
N LEU A 668 16.53 -12.22 -11.35
CA LEU A 668 16.53 -12.29 -9.89
C LEU A 668 16.72 -10.92 -9.24
N GLU A 669 17.65 -10.11 -9.74
CA GLU A 669 17.85 -8.73 -9.27
C GLU A 669 16.55 -7.92 -9.40
N LEU A 670 15.86 -8.01 -10.54
CA LEU A 670 14.54 -7.38 -10.72
C LEU A 670 13.51 -7.89 -9.71
N ILE A 671 13.46 -9.21 -9.47
CA ILE A 671 12.54 -9.82 -8.50
C ILE A 671 12.81 -9.29 -7.08
N LEU A 672 14.08 -9.23 -6.67
CA LEU A 672 14.50 -8.79 -5.32
C LEU A 672 14.31 -7.29 -5.10
N THR A 673 14.42 -6.48 -6.14
CA THR A 673 14.37 -5.01 -6.03
C THR A 673 12.98 -4.41 -6.26
N ALA A 674 12.02 -5.17 -6.80
CA ALA A 674 10.65 -4.70 -6.99
C ALA A 674 9.59 -5.64 -6.37
N PRO A 675 9.28 -6.84 -6.91
CA PRO A 675 8.30 -7.75 -6.30
C PRO A 675 8.51 -8.06 -4.82
N VAL A 676 9.74 -8.35 -4.40
CA VAL A 676 10.03 -8.64 -2.98
C VAL A 676 9.84 -7.41 -2.09
N VAL A 677 10.20 -6.22 -2.57
CA VAL A 677 9.96 -4.97 -1.84
C VAL A 677 8.46 -4.71 -1.67
N VAL A 678 7.66 -4.91 -2.72
CA VAL A 678 6.19 -4.77 -2.63
C VAL A 678 5.60 -5.83 -1.68
N ALA A 679 6.04 -7.09 -1.78
CA ALA A 679 5.57 -8.16 -0.90
C ALA A 679 5.93 -7.90 0.57
N SER A 680 7.12 -7.35 0.85
CA SER A 680 7.52 -6.99 2.21
C SER A 680 6.71 -5.81 2.75
N TRP A 681 6.40 -4.81 1.93
CA TRP A 681 5.51 -3.71 2.31
C TRP A 681 4.11 -4.20 2.67
N ILE A 682 3.57 -5.15 1.89
CA ILE A 682 2.31 -5.81 2.20
C ILE A 682 2.40 -6.53 3.53
N SER A 683 3.40 -7.41 3.70
CA SER A 683 3.54 -8.21 4.93
C SER A 683 3.66 -7.33 6.17
N LEU A 684 4.46 -6.27 6.10
CA LEU A 684 4.70 -5.37 7.22
C LEU A 684 3.53 -4.43 7.51
N GLN A 685 2.60 -4.21 6.57
CA GLN A 685 1.37 -3.47 6.87
C GLN A 685 0.44 -4.26 7.81
N TYR A 686 0.46 -5.59 7.74
CA TYR A 686 -0.33 -6.48 8.60
C TYR A 686 0.45 -7.00 9.82
N TYR A 687 1.73 -6.66 9.92
CA TYR A 687 2.56 -6.87 11.10
C TYR A 687 2.12 -5.91 12.20
#